data_AF-A0AAD5LWU0-F1
#
_entry.id   AF-A0AAD5LWU0-F1
#
_cell.length_a   1.000
_cell.length_b   1.000
_cell.length_c   1.000
_cell.angle_alpha   90.00
_cell.angle_beta   90.00
_cell.angle_gamma   90.00
#
_symmetry.space_group_name_H-M   'P 1'
#
loop_
_entity.id
_entity.type
_entity.pdbx_description
1 polymer ?
#
loop_
_entity_poly.entity_id
_entity_poly.type
_entity_poly.pdbx_seq_one_letter_code
_entity_poly.pdbx_strand_id
1 'polypeptide(L)'
;MTIGGIPISQLSDERSDTESALTADINELKSRLTSVESDNEKYKKLLEEERVRDKANNDLVEKIRTELEENFFQTKEQLSSERFAFEEQITVANATIEEKDKLLSAALSSSVEAEELMKIRAELQLALKEAQDQKEIAERNNRVLEESVLSMKKELNGLKSDLEVLKNENISLQEALEAAHVEKAAAHEILSEKDKAFQSVKDFLMENLTALTAREEEKSTKEATSAFETESECSFLEDNELQGQLKALKDNIKATGEEHLRCAELEKQLKEAEAKIAAERDALLSKEEELVALNDNLRNIENKHKNEMDLLISKHSEHIEKLSSSLESMQLANQELLEKSSGLESKVADLDQNLLMGRQLFSEKEKELRDEIASATAQWKATEVLLKEELNKEREMNEKLSSEKKELERSVEMSEMELEKRSQEIASLRDKLSALTLDLTQAMEGRKQAEECLRQEKDAFTALQNIIDSSKLGEDALAKDLAAANTLSAERLSEMNRLQSMVKSLEEKLHMKDSLASELTSKLSDTEDRLTKLIEEREGDIEELGQSLSREKAIRLEAETDLRAKSEELAGLRQDVELLTKKSRELEELSEKLLSDLHQKDAQLEMARKDSESAAVQSLNKELAASNNLVKEYLDDKEKLSLEIEALSNRLASKEESEQLMRQELTAARLQIDQLSQEKQLLIDQEQKASASGDGSKVKVGTELTGAVDEARLVDEQRFVSKEEVEKLKEELAERQREVTSLRLNEVNANVLASEAKQKIELYNELEEDWKKKQLRLSEKIDELTTQLEQAKARTQCEEIDSLRKELAFSHSIIADQRRKVTALQEKIDSLDRISADSVTMGVPHIFSGRRESKPRMYCDICEVFDQHETEDCSKQSVEEEVYVRQNAKKPPLPQREYCDHCEVFGHDTIACGTHQNKKKNDYTF
;
A
#
# COMPACT_ATOMS: atom_id res chain seq x y z
N MET A 1 11.86 -83.65 69.10
CA MET A 1 12.98 -83.91 68.16
C MET A 1 12.31 -84.52 66.94
N THR A 2 12.10 -83.82 65.84
CA THR A 2 13.10 -83.22 64.96
C THR A 2 12.51 -82.01 64.22
N ILE A 3 13.40 -81.07 63.91
CA ILE A 3 13.17 -79.72 63.39
C ILE A 3 12.80 -79.77 61.91
N GLY A 4 11.94 -78.84 61.51
CA GLY A 4 11.46 -78.66 60.14
C GLY A 4 12.52 -78.17 59.17
N GLY A 5 12.25 -78.43 57.90
CA GLY A 5 12.97 -77.89 56.76
C GLY A 5 12.01 -77.89 55.57
N ILE A 6 11.29 -76.77 55.38
CA ILE A 6 10.69 -76.45 54.09
C ILE A 6 11.83 -75.86 53.23
N PRO A 7 11.97 -76.26 51.96
CA PRO A 7 13.17 -75.96 51.19
C PRO A 7 13.26 -74.45 50.89
N ILE A 8 14.34 -73.83 51.32
CA ILE A 8 14.69 -72.41 51.11
C ILE A 8 14.86 -72.09 49.60
N SER A 9 14.94 -73.10 48.72
CA SER A 9 15.19 -72.93 47.29
C SER A 9 13.99 -72.43 46.46
N GLN A 10 12.73 -72.61 46.90
CA GLN A 10 11.57 -72.11 46.13
C GLN A 10 11.20 -70.66 46.47
N LEU A 11 11.46 -70.21 47.70
CA LEU A 11 11.22 -68.82 48.12
C LEU A 11 12.32 -67.86 47.63
N SER A 12 13.51 -68.36 47.29
CA SER A 12 14.59 -67.56 46.70
C SER A 12 14.36 -67.28 45.22
N ASP A 13 13.78 -68.23 44.47
CA ASP A 13 13.54 -68.09 43.03
C ASP A 13 12.36 -67.14 42.74
N GLU A 14 11.24 -67.23 43.49
CA GLU A 14 10.12 -66.28 43.33
C GLU A 14 10.48 -64.85 43.78
N ARG A 15 11.33 -64.69 44.80
CA ARG A 15 11.86 -63.37 45.19
C ARG A 15 12.81 -62.79 44.14
N SER A 16 13.65 -63.64 43.54
CA SER A 16 14.55 -63.25 42.45
C SER A 16 13.77 -62.79 41.22
N ASP A 17 12.71 -63.52 40.84
CA ASP A 17 11.91 -63.20 39.66
C ASP A 17 11.07 -61.93 39.86
N THR A 18 10.54 -61.71 41.07
CA THR A 18 9.82 -60.47 41.42
C THR A 18 10.76 -59.27 41.56
N GLU A 19 11.96 -59.42 42.13
CA GLU A 19 12.98 -58.36 42.14
C GLU A 19 13.47 -58.04 40.72
N SER A 20 13.60 -59.04 39.85
CA SER A 20 13.95 -58.86 38.44
C SER A 20 12.86 -58.09 37.67
N ALA A 21 11.59 -58.44 37.87
CA ALA A 21 10.46 -57.73 37.25
C ALA A 21 10.35 -56.28 37.73
N LEU A 22 10.45 -56.03 39.04
CA LEU A 22 10.48 -54.67 39.60
C LEU A 22 11.67 -53.86 39.09
N THR A 23 12.82 -54.50 38.93
CA THR A 23 14.01 -53.84 38.37
C THR A 23 13.82 -53.50 36.89
N ALA A 24 13.14 -54.36 36.12
CA ALA A 24 12.77 -54.07 34.73
C ALA A 24 11.80 -52.88 34.63
N ASP A 25 10.75 -52.85 35.45
CA ASP A 25 9.77 -51.76 35.49
C ASP A 25 10.42 -50.43 35.90
N ILE A 26 11.31 -50.46 36.90
CA ILE A 26 12.08 -49.27 37.33
C ILE A 26 12.98 -48.76 36.20
N ASN A 27 13.60 -49.66 35.45
CA ASN A 27 14.45 -49.27 34.32
C ASN A 27 13.63 -48.72 33.15
N GLU A 28 12.44 -49.26 32.89
CA GLU A 28 11.52 -48.73 31.89
C GLU A 28 11.00 -47.33 32.28
N LEU A 29 10.59 -47.14 33.54
CA LEU A 29 10.17 -45.84 34.04
C LEU A 29 11.30 -44.81 34.00
N LYS A 30 12.54 -45.20 34.32
CA LYS A 30 13.71 -44.33 34.14
C LYS A 30 13.93 -43.96 32.68
N SER A 31 13.81 -44.92 31.75
CA SER A 31 13.91 -44.66 30.32
C SER A 31 12.84 -43.67 29.85
N ARG A 32 11.59 -43.84 30.30
CA ARG A 32 10.49 -42.91 29.98
C ARG A 32 10.72 -41.53 30.57
N LEU A 33 11.21 -41.44 31.81
CA LEU A 33 11.56 -40.18 32.45
C LEU A 33 12.66 -39.43 31.68
N THR A 34 13.73 -40.13 31.27
CA THR A 34 14.80 -39.52 30.46
C THR A 34 14.32 -39.06 29.09
N SER A 35 13.35 -39.76 28.48
CA SER A 35 12.73 -39.32 27.23
C SER A 35 11.91 -38.05 27.42
N VAL A 36 11.10 -37.98 28.48
CA VAL A 36 10.29 -36.80 28.80
C VAL A 36 11.17 -35.61 29.15
N GLU A 37 12.26 -35.81 29.90
CA GLU A 37 13.24 -34.76 30.19
C GLU A 37 13.92 -34.24 28.92
N SER A 38 14.30 -35.14 28.01
CA SER A 38 14.83 -34.78 26.69
C SER A 38 13.83 -33.96 25.87
N ASP A 39 12.57 -34.37 25.83
CA ASP A 39 11.55 -33.67 25.05
C ASP A 39 11.18 -32.32 25.68
N ASN A 40 11.15 -32.22 27.02
CA ASN A 40 10.95 -30.96 27.72
C ASN A 40 12.09 -29.96 27.44
N GLU A 41 13.34 -30.44 27.36
CA GLU A 41 14.48 -29.60 26.99
C GLU A 41 14.41 -29.14 25.52
N LYS A 42 13.85 -29.97 24.61
CA LYS A 42 13.56 -29.55 23.23
C LYS A 42 12.48 -28.47 23.17
N TYR A 43 11.37 -28.64 23.89
CA TYR A 43 10.30 -27.64 23.93
C TYR A 43 10.79 -26.31 24.51
N LYS A 44 11.64 -26.36 25.54
CA LYS A 44 12.25 -25.16 26.11
C LYS A 44 13.13 -24.42 25.11
N LYS A 45 13.89 -25.14 24.27
CA LYS A 45 14.67 -24.53 23.19
C LYS A 45 13.79 -23.91 22.11
N LEU A 46 12.75 -24.62 21.67
CA LEU A 46 11.79 -24.11 20.69
C LEU A 46 11.09 -22.82 21.18
N LEU A 47 10.72 -22.78 22.46
CA LEU A 47 10.11 -21.59 23.08
C LEU A 47 11.07 -20.39 23.11
N GLU A 48 12.36 -20.60 23.42
CA GLU A 48 13.34 -19.52 23.40
C GLU A 48 13.64 -19.07 21.95
N GLU A 49 13.69 -19.98 20.99
CA GLU A 49 13.84 -19.65 19.56
C GLU A 49 12.65 -18.85 19.02
N GLU A 50 11.43 -19.16 19.47
CA GLU A 50 10.22 -18.41 19.14
C GLU A 50 10.23 -17.02 19.79
N ARG A 51 10.62 -16.92 21.07
CA ARG A 51 10.77 -15.64 21.77
C ARG A 51 11.80 -14.72 21.11
N VAL A 52 12.90 -15.27 20.60
CA VAL A 52 13.92 -14.52 19.85
C VAL A 52 13.38 -14.06 18.49
N ARG A 53 12.59 -14.89 17.80
CA ARG A 53 11.91 -14.51 16.55
C ARG A 53 10.89 -13.39 16.78
N ASP A 54 10.07 -13.49 17.82
CA ASP A 54 9.08 -12.46 18.16
C ASP A 54 9.75 -11.12 18.49
N LYS A 55 10.89 -11.17 19.18
CA LYS A 55 11.68 -9.96 19.44
C LYS A 55 12.23 -9.36 18.14
N ALA A 56 12.81 -10.16 17.26
CA ALA A 56 13.31 -9.69 15.97
C ALA A 56 12.21 -9.12 15.08
N ASN A 57 11.01 -9.72 15.09
CA ASN A 57 9.85 -9.21 14.36
C ASN A 57 9.37 -7.87 14.93
N ASN A 58 9.31 -7.73 16.25
CA ASN A 58 8.95 -6.46 16.88
C ASN A 58 9.97 -5.35 16.56
N ASP A 59 11.27 -5.66 16.61
CA ASP A 59 12.33 -4.71 16.24
C ASP A 59 12.22 -4.31 14.75
N LEU A 60 11.85 -5.24 13.86
CA LEU A 60 11.62 -4.96 12.45
C LEU A 60 10.38 -4.07 12.22
N VAL A 61 9.28 -4.34 12.92
CA VAL A 61 8.05 -3.54 12.85
C VAL A 61 8.31 -2.11 13.35
N GLU A 62 9.07 -1.94 14.43
CA GLU A 62 9.45 -0.62 14.92
C GLU A 62 10.31 0.12 13.90
N LYS A 63 11.26 -0.57 13.27
CA LYS A 63 12.10 0.02 12.22
C LYS A 63 11.29 0.47 10.99
N ILE A 64 10.38 -0.38 10.51
CA ILE A 64 9.48 -0.04 9.39
C ILE A 64 8.61 1.16 9.75
N ARG A 65 8.11 1.23 11.00
CA ARG A 65 7.36 2.37 11.49
C ARG A 65 8.19 3.66 11.46
N THR A 66 9.43 3.62 11.94
CA THR A 66 10.31 4.81 11.91
C THR A 66 10.64 5.26 10.49
N GLU A 67 10.87 4.33 9.56
CA GLU A 67 11.12 4.65 8.14
C GLU A 67 9.86 5.25 7.48
N LEU A 68 8.66 4.77 7.82
CA LEU A 68 7.39 5.35 7.38
C LEU A 68 7.18 6.77 7.92
N GLU A 69 7.50 7.01 9.20
CA GLU A 69 7.39 8.33 9.83
C GLU A 69 8.38 9.34 9.20
N GLU A 70 9.62 8.92 8.92
CA GLU A 70 10.61 9.76 8.22
C GLU A 70 10.21 10.04 6.77
N ASN A 71 9.76 9.03 6.02
CA ASN A 71 9.29 9.22 4.64
C ASN A 71 8.10 10.17 4.59
N PHE A 72 7.14 10.03 5.51
CA PHE A 72 6.00 10.93 5.61
C PHE A 72 6.42 12.38 5.89
N PHE A 73 7.41 12.57 6.76
CA PHE A 73 7.96 13.90 7.05
C PHE A 73 8.64 14.52 5.82
N GLN A 74 9.48 13.76 5.12
CA GLN A 74 10.15 14.22 3.90
C GLN A 74 9.17 14.56 2.78
N THR A 75 8.15 13.72 2.56
CA THR A 75 7.10 13.99 1.55
C THR A 75 6.32 15.25 1.90
N LYS A 76 6.00 15.47 3.19
CA LYS A 76 5.31 16.68 3.63
C LYS A 76 6.14 17.95 3.39
N GLU A 77 7.45 17.87 3.63
CA GLU A 77 8.39 18.98 3.38
C GLU A 77 8.52 19.27 1.89
N GLN A 78 8.64 18.24 1.04
CA GLN A 78 8.66 18.36 -0.41
C GLN A 78 7.37 19.01 -0.95
N LEU A 79 6.20 18.53 -0.53
CA LEU A 79 4.92 19.12 -0.93
C LEU A 79 4.77 20.58 -0.46
N SER A 80 5.33 20.93 0.69
CA SER A 80 5.35 22.32 1.17
C SER A 80 6.26 23.20 0.30
N SER A 81 7.42 22.68 -0.12
CA SER A 81 8.34 23.38 -1.02
C SER A 81 7.72 23.58 -2.41
N GLU A 82 7.07 22.55 -2.95
CA GLU A 82 6.36 22.62 -4.24
C GLU A 82 5.20 23.61 -4.16
N ARG A 83 4.42 23.59 -3.07
CA ARG A 83 3.34 24.57 -2.85
C ARG A 83 3.88 26.00 -2.87
N PHE A 84 4.99 26.25 -2.18
CA PHE A 84 5.63 27.58 -2.15
C PHE A 84 6.11 28.00 -3.54
N ALA A 85 6.71 27.10 -4.32
CA ALA A 85 7.15 27.37 -5.68
C ALA A 85 5.96 27.67 -6.63
N PHE A 86 4.83 26.96 -6.50
CA PHE A 86 3.61 27.27 -7.26
C PHE A 86 3.01 28.61 -6.85
N GLU A 87 3.02 28.95 -5.56
CA GLU A 87 2.54 30.23 -5.05
C GLU A 87 3.39 31.39 -5.61
N GLU A 88 4.70 31.22 -5.67
CA GLU A 88 5.62 32.15 -6.32
C GLU A 88 5.33 32.30 -7.82
N GLN A 89 5.15 31.19 -8.55
CA GLN A 89 4.78 31.24 -9.97
C GLN A 89 3.43 31.96 -10.22
N ILE A 90 2.44 31.74 -9.35
CA ILE A 90 1.15 32.44 -9.42
C ILE A 90 1.34 33.94 -9.18
N THR A 91 2.19 34.34 -8.22
CA THR A 91 2.48 35.77 -8.00
C THR A 91 3.16 36.42 -9.19
N VAL A 92 4.13 35.75 -9.83
CA VAL A 92 4.79 36.24 -11.05
C VAL A 92 3.81 36.34 -12.22
N ALA A 93 2.94 35.35 -12.40
CA ALA A 93 1.91 35.38 -13.44
C ALA A 93 0.91 36.53 -13.22
N ASN A 94 0.47 36.76 -11.98
CA ASN A 94 -0.43 37.85 -11.63
C ASN A 94 0.22 39.23 -11.83
N ALA A 95 1.50 39.40 -11.47
CA ALA A 95 2.24 40.63 -11.72
C ALA A 95 2.36 40.93 -13.23
N THR A 96 2.61 39.88 -14.03
CA THR A 96 2.68 39.99 -15.49
C THR A 96 1.32 40.36 -16.10
N ILE A 97 0.22 39.80 -15.58
CA ILE A 97 -1.15 40.16 -16.00
C ILE A 97 -1.44 41.63 -15.66
N GLU A 98 -1.06 42.10 -14.47
CA GLU A 98 -1.29 43.48 -14.05
C GLU A 98 -0.47 44.48 -14.87
N GLU A 99 0.77 44.14 -15.21
CA GLU A 99 1.60 44.93 -16.12
C GLU A 99 0.94 45.02 -17.52
N LYS A 100 0.44 43.90 -18.05
CA LYS A 100 -0.28 43.89 -19.32
C LYS A 100 -1.59 44.67 -19.27
N ASP A 101 -2.33 44.64 -18.16
CA ASP A 101 -3.53 45.46 -17.97
C ASP A 101 -3.22 46.96 -17.87
N LYS A 102 -2.08 47.34 -17.26
CA LYS A 102 -1.59 48.73 -17.26
C LYS A 102 -1.20 49.18 -18.67
N LEU A 103 -0.52 48.33 -19.43
CA LEU A 103 -0.21 48.60 -20.84
C LEU A 103 -1.48 48.68 -21.70
N LEU A 104 -2.48 47.82 -21.46
CA LEU A 104 -3.80 47.86 -22.11
C LEU A 104 -4.52 49.18 -21.83
N SER A 105 -4.46 49.64 -20.57
CA SER A 105 -5.04 50.91 -20.11
C SER A 105 -4.35 52.13 -20.72
N ALA A 106 -3.02 52.07 -20.87
CA ALA A 106 -2.23 53.10 -21.53
C ALA A 106 -2.45 53.13 -23.04
N ALA A 107 -2.56 51.96 -23.69
CA ALA A 107 -2.78 51.87 -25.13
C ALA A 107 -4.20 52.29 -25.54
N LEU A 108 -5.21 52.11 -24.67
CA LEU A 108 -6.56 52.69 -24.81
C LEU A 108 -6.57 54.24 -24.82
N SER A 109 -5.47 54.90 -24.41
CA SER A 109 -5.32 56.35 -24.47
C SER A 109 -4.65 56.86 -25.75
N SER A 110 -4.16 55.99 -26.63
CA SER A 110 -3.56 56.35 -27.92
C SER A 110 -4.30 55.67 -29.08
N SER A 111 -4.89 56.46 -29.98
CA SER A 111 -5.98 56.01 -30.86
C SER A 111 -5.56 55.24 -32.13
N VAL A 112 -4.57 54.34 -32.07
CA VAL A 112 -4.15 53.58 -33.29
C VAL A 112 -4.10 52.05 -33.13
N GLU A 113 -4.20 51.48 -31.92
CA GLU A 113 -4.02 50.01 -31.72
C GLU A 113 -5.27 49.26 -31.23
N ALA A 114 -6.47 49.76 -31.56
CA ALA A 114 -7.72 49.22 -30.99
C ALA A 114 -8.03 47.75 -31.37
N GLU A 115 -7.51 47.23 -32.49
CA GLU A 115 -7.87 45.91 -33.02
C GLU A 115 -6.98 44.79 -32.46
N GLU A 116 -5.68 45.02 -32.31
CA GLU A 116 -4.77 44.08 -31.61
C GLU A 116 -5.05 44.04 -30.12
N LEU A 117 -5.40 45.18 -29.50
CA LEU A 117 -5.80 45.24 -28.10
C LEU A 117 -7.11 44.50 -27.82
N MET A 118 -8.09 44.53 -28.74
CA MET A 118 -9.31 43.70 -28.60
C MET A 118 -9.01 42.21 -28.67
N LYS A 119 -8.03 41.82 -29.49
CA LYS A 119 -7.61 40.42 -29.64
C LYS A 119 -6.90 39.91 -28.39
N ILE A 120 -5.96 40.69 -27.87
CA ILE A 120 -5.27 40.39 -26.60
C ILE A 120 -6.27 40.34 -25.43
N ARG A 121 -7.25 41.24 -25.41
CA ARG A 121 -8.31 41.23 -24.39
C ARG A 121 -9.20 39.98 -24.48
N ALA A 122 -9.50 39.51 -25.69
CA ALA A 122 -10.25 38.27 -25.89
C ALA A 122 -9.44 37.04 -25.45
N GLU A 123 -8.14 37.02 -25.74
CA GLU A 123 -7.21 35.96 -25.31
C GLU A 123 -7.05 35.93 -23.78
N LEU A 124 -6.92 37.09 -23.13
CA LEU A 124 -6.88 37.19 -21.66
C LEU A 124 -8.21 36.78 -21.01
N GLN A 125 -9.35 37.11 -21.61
CA GLN A 125 -10.66 36.64 -21.13
C GLN A 125 -10.83 35.13 -21.28
N LEU A 126 -10.28 34.53 -22.34
CA LEU A 126 -10.28 33.09 -22.53
C LEU A 126 -9.39 32.41 -21.48
N ALA A 127 -8.17 32.91 -21.26
CA ALA A 127 -7.25 32.40 -20.26
C ALA A 127 -7.79 32.52 -18.83
N LEU A 128 -8.48 33.63 -18.51
CA LEU A 128 -9.16 33.81 -17.22
C LEU A 128 -10.27 32.77 -17.03
N LYS A 129 -11.02 32.48 -18.09
CA LYS A 129 -12.08 31.49 -18.06
C LYS A 129 -11.53 30.07 -17.91
N GLU A 130 -10.46 29.74 -18.63
CA GLU A 130 -9.77 28.45 -18.49
C GLU A 130 -9.19 28.27 -17.08
N ALA A 131 -8.62 29.32 -16.48
CA ALA A 131 -8.14 29.29 -15.10
C ALA A 131 -9.29 29.11 -14.09
N GLN A 132 -10.46 29.73 -14.32
CA GLN A 132 -11.66 29.51 -13.50
C GLN A 132 -12.19 28.08 -13.64
N ASP A 133 -12.24 27.55 -14.87
CA ASP A 133 -12.68 26.17 -15.12
C ASP A 133 -11.71 25.17 -14.48
N GLN A 134 -10.39 25.41 -14.54
CA GLN A 134 -9.38 24.60 -13.86
C GLN A 134 -9.52 24.65 -12.33
N LYS A 135 -9.83 25.81 -11.76
CA LYS A 135 -10.12 25.95 -10.34
C LYS A 135 -11.35 25.13 -9.93
N GLU A 136 -12.43 25.18 -10.70
CA GLU A 136 -13.64 24.38 -10.43
C GLU A 136 -13.37 22.87 -10.53
N ILE A 137 -12.54 22.44 -11.47
CA ILE A 137 -12.09 21.04 -11.60
C ILE A 137 -11.27 20.63 -10.38
N ALA A 138 -10.32 21.47 -9.94
CA ALA A 138 -9.51 21.19 -8.76
C ALA A 138 -10.36 21.11 -7.49
N GLU A 139 -11.33 22.02 -7.31
CA GLU A 139 -12.28 21.98 -6.18
C GLU A 139 -13.16 20.72 -6.22
N ARG A 140 -13.61 20.28 -7.40
CA ARG A 140 -14.33 19.00 -7.56
C ARG A 140 -13.46 17.80 -7.18
N ASN A 141 -12.23 17.74 -7.68
CA ASN A 141 -11.30 16.65 -7.38
C ASN A 141 -10.99 16.59 -5.89
N ASN A 142 -10.86 17.75 -5.23
CA ASN A 142 -10.63 17.82 -3.79
C ASN A 142 -11.83 17.28 -3.00
N ARG A 143 -13.08 17.60 -3.40
CA ARG A 143 -14.28 17.00 -2.79
C ARG A 143 -14.33 15.49 -2.97
N VAL A 144 -14.00 14.98 -4.16
CA VAL A 144 -13.97 13.53 -4.41
C VAL A 144 -12.92 12.85 -3.54
N LEU A 145 -11.75 13.49 -3.34
CA LEU A 145 -10.72 13.01 -2.42
C LEU A 145 -11.20 13.02 -0.96
N GLU A 146 -11.86 14.09 -0.51
CA GLU A 146 -12.44 14.16 0.84
C GLU A 146 -13.51 13.07 1.07
N GLU A 147 -14.39 12.83 0.08
CA GLU A 147 -15.38 11.75 0.13
C GLU A 147 -14.72 10.36 0.16
N SER A 148 -13.66 10.16 -0.64
CA SER A 148 -12.88 8.90 -0.64
C SER A 148 -12.20 8.66 0.71
N VAL A 149 -11.60 9.71 1.31
CA VAL A 149 -11.00 9.63 2.65
C VAL A 149 -12.05 9.32 3.72
N LEU A 150 -13.24 9.91 3.63
CA LEU A 150 -14.36 9.58 4.52
C LEU A 150 -14.81 8.12 4.37
N SER A 151 -14.87 7.61 3.13
CA SER A 151 -15.19 6.19 2.87
C SER A 151 -14.13 5.27 3.47
N MET A 152 -12.84 5.53 3.21
CA MET A 152 -11.73 4.75 3.77
C MET A 152 -11.73 4.78 5.30
N LYS A 153 -12.04 5.93 5.91
CA LYS A 153 -12.15 6.05 7.37
C LYS A 153 -13.32 5.22 7.92
N LYS A 154 -14.43 5.15 7.19
CA LYS A 154 -15.58 4.31 7.57
C LYS A 154 -15.24 2.82 7.47
N GLU A 155 -14.56 2.41 6.40
CA GLU A 155 -14.07 1.04 6.22
C GLU A 155 -13.06 0.65 7.31
N LEU A 156 -12.11 1.53 7.64
CA LEU A 156 -11.15 1.31 8.72
C LEU A 156 -11.84 1.10 10.07
N ASN A 157 -12.89 1.89 10.35
CA ASN A 157 -13.67 1.73 11.58
C ASN A 157 -14.48 0.43 11.58
N GLY A 158 -15.00 0.00 10.42
CA GLY A 158 -15.65 -1.30 10.25
C GLY A 158 -14.68 -2.45 10.54
N LEU A 159 -13.52 -2.45 9.89
CA LEU A 159 -12.47 -3.45 10.13
C LEU A 159 -12.00 -3.48 11.59
N LYS A 160 -11.94 -2.34 12.26
CA LYS A 160 -11.61 -2.26 13.68
C LYS A 160 -12.68 -2.90 14.56
N SER A 161 -13.96 -2.69 14.23
CA SER A 161 -15.09 -3.38 14.87
C SER A 161 -14.99 -4.89 14.69
N ASP A 162 -14.76 -5.34 13.47
CA ASP A 162 -14.67 -6.76 13.13
C ASP A 162 -13.48 -7.43 13.84
N LEU A 163 -12.34 -6.73 13.93
CA LEU A 163 -11.17 -7.21 14.69
C LEU A 163 -11.48 -7.36 16.18
N GLU A 164 -12.27 -6.45 16.77
CA GLU A 164 -12.68 -6.55 18.18
C GLU A 164 -13.64 -7.72 18.41
N VAL A 165 -14.57 -7.97 17.46
CA VAL A 165 -15.46 -9.14 17.48
C VAL A 165 -14.65 -10.43 17.40
N LEU A 166 -13.74 -10.54 16.42
CA LEU A 166 -12.88 -11.72 16.26
C LEU A 166 -11.99 -11.96 17.48
N LYS A 167 -11.49 -10.89 18.12
CA LYS A 167 -10.72 -10.99 19.36
C LYS A 167 -11.55 -11.56 20.50
N ASN A 168 -12.80 -11.12 20.64
CA ASN A 168 -13.72 -11.64 21.65
C ASN A 168 -14.13 -13.10 21.36
N GLU A 169 -14.36 -13.45 20.10
CA GLU A 169 -14.60 -14.84 19.69
C GLU A 169 -13.40 -15.73 19.98
N ASN A 170 -12.18 -15.26 19.72
CA ASN A 170 -10.95 -16.01 20.01
C ASN A 170 -10.78 -16.24 21.52
N ILE A 171 -11.08 -15.23 22.36
CA ILE A 171 -11.11 -15.39 23.82
C ILE A 171 -12.13 -16.46 24.23
N SER A 172 -13.36 -16.41 23.70
CA SER A 172 -14.41 -17.40 23.98
C SER A 172 -14.02 -18.82 23.53
N LEU A 173 -13.41 -18.96 22.36
CA LEU A 173 -12.90 -20.23 21.86
C LEU A 173 -11.75 -20.77 22.73
N GLN A 174 -10.89 -19.90 23.23
CA GLN A 174 -9.80 -20.27 24.12
C GLN A 174 -10.32 -20.74 25.49
N GLU A 175 -11.35 -20.08 26.05
CA GLU A 175 -12.05 -20.52 27.26
C GLU A 175 -12.75 -21.88 27.04
N ALA A 176 -13.40 -22.08 25.88
CA ALA A 176 -14.03 -23.35 25.52
C ALA A 176 -13.00 -24.48 25.36
N LEU A 177 -11.84 -24.18 24.80
CA LEU A 177 -10.73 -25.14 24.67
C LEU A 177 -10.18 -25.54 26.04
N GLU A 178 -9.99 -24.58 26.95
CA GLU A 178 -9.59 -24.86 28.33
C GLU A 178 -10.63 -25.72 29.06
N ALA A 179 -11.92 -25.44 28.89
CA ALA A 179 -13.01 -26.25 29.45
C ALA A 179 -12.99 -27.69 28.89
N ALA A 180 -12.80 -27.86 27.59
CA ALA A 180 -12.70 -29.17 26.95
C ALA A 180 -11.46 -29.96 27.43
N HIS A 181 -10.34 -29.27 27.71
CA HIS A 181 -9.17 -29.90 28.32
C HIS A 181 -9.45 -30.40 29.74
N VAL A 182 -10.20 -29.63 30.53
CA VAL A 182 -10.63 -30.04 31.89
C VAL A 182 -11.57 -31.24 31.83
N GLU A 183 -12.56 -31.24 30.94
CA GLU A 183 -13.44 -32.41 30.74
C GLU A 183 -12.67 -33.65 30.28
N LYS A 184 -11.71 -33.48 29.36
CA LYS A 184 -10.84 -34.56 28.91
C LYS A 184 -10.01 -35.15 30.06
N ALA A 185 -9.48 -34.30 30.94
CA ALA A 185 -8.75 -34.75 32.12
C ALA A 185 -9.64 -35.56 33.07
N ALA A 186 -10.86 -35.08 33.34
CA ALA A 186 -11.84 -35.78 34.16
C ALA A 186 -12.26 -37.13 33.56
N ALA A 187 -12.50 -37.18 32.24
CA ALA A 187 -12.83 -38.42 31.53
C ALA A 187 -11.68 -39.44 31.61
N HIS A 188 -10.43 -38.98 31.52
CA HIS A 188 -9.25 -39.83 31.62
C HIS A 188 -9.07 -40.41 33.03
N GLU A 189 -9.40 -39.64 34.06
CA GLU A 189 -9.41 -40.08 35.45
C GLU A 189 -10.49 -41.14 35.71
N ILE A 190 -11.72 -40.92 35.21
CA ILE A 190 -12.81 -41.90 35.26
C ILE A 190 -12.42 -43.20 34.55
N LEU A 191 -11.81 -43.12 33.37
CA LEU A 191 -11.30 -44.29 32.65
C LEU A 191 -10.24 -45.05 33.46
N SER A 192 -9.30 -44.33 34.08
CA SER A 192 -8.29 -44.95 34.96
C SER A 192 -8.91 -45.68 36.15
N GLU A 193 -9.95 -45.11 36.76
CA GLU A 193 -10.69 -45.78 37.84
C GLU A 193 -11.45 -47.02 37.36
N LYS A 194 -12.06 -46.95 36.17
CA LYS A 194 -12.74 -48.10 35.56
C LYS A 194 -11.76 -49.21 35.21
N ASP A 195 -10.57 -48.89 34.70
CA ASP A 195 -9.52 -49.87 34.40
C ASP A 195 -9.01 -50.56 35.68
N LYS A 196 -8.82 -49.81 36.77
CA LYS A 196 -8.49 -50.38 38.09
C LYS A 196 -9.59 -51.33 38.59
N ALA A 197 -10.87 -50.97 38.41
CA ALA A 197 -11.99 -51.82 38.78
C ALA A 197 -12.06 -53.09 37.93
N PHE A 198 -11.87 -52.98 36.61
CA PHE A 198 -11.80 -54.14 35.71
C PHE A 198 -10.64 -55.06 36.06
N GLN A 199 -9.48 -54.50 36.42
CA GLN A 199 -8.33 -55.28 36.84
C GLN A 199 -8.61 -56.03 38.15
N SER A 200 -9.25 -55.39 39.13
CA SER A 200 -9.67 -56.06 40.37
C SER A 200 -10.68 -57.20 40.11
N VAL A 201 -11.63 -57.01 39.20
CA VAL A 201 -12.56 -58.08 38.79
C VAL A 201 -11.83 -59.22 38.09
N LYS A 202 -10.88 -58.91 37.22
CA LYS A 202 -10.05 -59.89 36.52
C LYS A 202 -9.21 -60.70 37.51
N ASP A 203 -8.61 -60.06 38.51
CA ASP A 203 -7.83 -60.71 39.55
C ASP A 203 -8.71 -61.64 40.40
N PHE A 204 -9.91 -61.20 40.77
CA PHE A 204 -10.91 -62.03 41.47
C PHE A 204 -11.37 -63.24 40.64
N LEU A 205 -11.57 -63.06 39.32
CA LEU A 205 -11.93 -64.17 38.43
C LEU A 205 -10.77 -65.14 38.23
N MET A 206 -9.52 -64.65 38.12
CA MET A 206 -8.34 -65.50 38.10
C MET A 206 -8.21 -66.30 39.39
N GLU A 207 -8.39 -65.68 40.56
CA GLU A 207 -8.34 -66.35 41.86
C GLU A 207 -9.39 -67.47 41.96
N ASN A 208 -10.62 -67.21 41.50
CA ASN A 208 -11.67 -68.22 41.42
C ASN A 208 -11.40 -69.32 40.38
N LEU A 209 -10.81 -68.98 39.23
CA LEU A 209 -10.40 -69.96 38.23
C LEU A 209 -9.29 -70.86 38.77
N THR A 210 -8.31 -70.32 39.50
CA THR A 210 -7.30 -71.12 40.22
C THR A 210 -7.93 -71.98 41.31
N ALA A 211 -8.95 -71.48 42.01
CA ALA A 211 -9.69 -72.28 42.99
C ALA A 211 -10.52 -73.40 42.35
N LEU A 212 -11.09 -73.18 41.16
CA LEU A 212 -11.85 -74.19 40.41
C LEU A 212 -10.95 -75.22 39.74
N THR A 213 -9.81 -74.82 39.18
CA THR A 213 -8.80 -75.76 38.65
C THR A 213 -8.20 -76.61 39.76
N ALA A 214 -7.91 -76.04 40.94
CA ALA A 214 -7.54 -76.83 42.11
C ALA A 214 -8.64 -77.82 42.56
N ARG A 215 -9.92 -77.48 42.36
CA ARG A 215 -11.08 -78.34 42.68
C ARG A 215 -11.38 -79.40 41.62
N GLU A 216 -11.06 -79.14 40.36
CA GLU A 216 -11.13 -80.10 39.24
C GLU A 216 -9.97 -81.10 39.30
N GLU A 217 -8.77 -80.67 39.72
CA GLU A 217 -7.67 -81.57 40.04
C GLU A 217 -8.01 -82.49 41.24
N GLU A 218 -8.83 -82.02 42.20
CA GLU A 218 -9.38 -82.85 43.30
C GLU A 218 -10.54 -83.78 42.87
N LYS A 219 -11.21 -83.52 41.74
CA LYS A 219 -12.35 -84.30 41.22
C LYS A 219 -12.00 -85.28 40.09
N SER A 220 -10.79 -85.24 39.55
CA SER A 220 -10.30 -86.13 38.48
C SER A 220 -9.81 -87.52 38.97
N THR A 221 -10.25 -87.97 40.15
CA THR A 221 -10.01 -89.35 40.63
C THR A 221 -11.28 -90.02 41.15
N LYS A 222 -12.38 -90.07 40.36
CA LYS A 222 -13.46 -91.08 40.48
C LYS A 222 -14.46 -91.07 39.32
N GLU A 223 -14.45 -92.18 38.56
CA GLU A 223 -15.59 -92.94 37.97
C GLU A 223 -16.46 -92.20 36.89
N ALA A 224 -16.52 -92.53 35.59
CA ALA A 224 -16.55 -93.77 34.77
C ALA A 224 -17.88 -94.55 34.72
N THR A 225 -18.44 -94.66 33.49
CA THR A 225 -19.43 -95.64 32.91
C THR A 225 -20.95 -95.34 33.06
N SER A 226 -21.88 -95.53 32.09
CA SER A 226 -21.91 -95.91 30.65
C SER A 226 -23.37 -95.95 30.08
N ALA A 227 -23.59 -95.54 28.80
CA ALA A 227 -24.46 -96.03 27.67
C ALA A 227 -25.96 -96.51 27.83
N PHE A 228 -26.88 -96.66 26.84
CA PHE A 228 -27.29 -96.11 25.49
C PHE A 228 -28.46 -97.02 24.92
N GLU A 229 -29.45 -96.47 24.16
CA GLU A 229 -30.33 -97.04 23.04
C GLU A 229 -31.59 -97.91 23.30
N THR A 230 -32.70 -98.04 22.50
CA THR A 230 -33.39 -97.42 21.30
C THR A 230 -34.79 -98.09 21.02
N GLU A 231 -35.70 -97.38 20.30
CA GLU A 231 -36.80 -97.66 19.29
C GLU A 231 -37.65 -98.97 19.03
N SER A 232 -38.96 -98.73 18.72
CA SER A 232 -39.89 -99.19 17.61
C SER A 232 -40.78 -100.49 17.56
N GLU A 233 -42.04 -100.28 17.08
CA GLU A 233 -42.94 -101.05 16.15
C GLU A 233 -43.96 -102.18 16.53
N CYS A 234 -44.96 -102.38 15.62
CA CYS A 234 -46.00 -103.45 15.39
C CYS A 234 -47.50 -103.09 15.66
N SER A 235 -48.56 -103.65 15.01
CA SER A 235 -48.83 -104.40 13.75
C SER A 235 -50.35 -104.76 13.64
N PHE A 236 -50.72 -105.45 12.55
CA PHE A 236 -51.99 -105.76 11.88
C PHE A 236 -52.79 -107.00 12.39
N LEU A 237 -53.94 -107.31 11.72
CA LEU A 237 -54.77 -108.56 11.64
C LEU A 237 -56.17 -108.47 12.32
N GLU A 238 -57.29 -109.05 11.84
CA GLU A 238 -57.59 -110.09 10.83
C GLU A 238 -59.12 -110.14 10.56
N ASP A 239 -59.56 -110.59 9.38
CA ASP A 239 -60.98 -110.84 9.06
C ASP A 239 -61.08 -112.19 8.30
N ASN A 240 -61.81 -113.16 8.85
CA ASN A 240 -61.95 -114.51 8.30
C ASN A 240 -63.38 -115.04 8.54
N GLU A 241 -64.37 -114.49 7.85
CA GLU A 241 -65.73 -115.06 7.87
C GLU A 241 -66.51 -114.76 6.58
N LEU A 242 -65.83 -114.82 5.43
CA LEU A 242 -66.38 -114.72 4.07
C LEU A 242 -67.21 -115.95 3.64
N GLN A 243 -67.85 -116.61 4.59
CA GLN A 243 -68.76 -117.74 4.31
C GLN A 243 -70.10 -117.63 5.07
N GLY A 244 -70.30 -116.56 5.86
CA GLY A 244 -71.55 -116.26 6.57
C GLY A 244 -72.46 -115.21 5.91
N GLN A 245 -71.93 -114.32 5.07
CA GLN A 245 -72.69 -113.17 4.54
C GLN A 245 -73.34 -113.39 3.17
N LEU A 246 -73.12 -114.56 2.54
CA LEU A 246 -73.88 -115.01 1.36
C LEU A 246 -75.34 -115.41 1.71
N LYS A 247 -75.66 -115.46 3.02
CA LYS A 247 -77.02 -115.60 3.55
C LYS A 247 -77.69 -114.26 3.87
N ALA A 248 -76.92 -113.19 4.10
CA ALA A 248 -77.41 -111.83 4.36
C ALA A 248 -77.83 -111.08 3.06
N LEU A 249 -77.22 -111.42 1.92
CA LEU A 249 -77.56 -110.84 0.61
C LEU A 249 -78.95 -111.23 0.07
N LYS A 250 -79.60 -112.25 0.64
CA LYS A 250 -80.93 -112.72 0.18
C LYS A 250 -82.09 -112.16 1.01
N ASP A 251 -81.81 -111.70 2.24
CA ASP A 251 -82.79 -111.04 3.12
C ASP A 251 -82.79 -109.50 2.97
N ASN A 252 -81.74 -108.89 2.37
CA ASN A 252 -81.72 -107.46 2.00
C ASN A 252 -82.68 -107.07 0.86
N ILE A 253 -83.22 -108.04 0.11
CA ILE A 253 -84.20 -107.76 -0.97
C ILE A 253 -85.64 -107.59 -0.39
N LYS A 254 -85.80 -107.61 0.94
CA LYS A 254 -87.05 -107.31 1.66
C LYS A 254 -86.91 -106.21 2.71
N ALA A 255 -85.97 -105.27 2.53
CA ALA A 255 -85.86 -104.05 3.34
C ALA A 255 -86.19 -102.77 2.53
N THR A 256 -87.20 -102.84 1.64
CA THR A 256 -87.67 -101.73 0.81
C THR A 256 -88.33 -100.57 1.61
N GLY A 257 -88.32 -100.62 2.95
CA GLY A 257 -88.73 -99.53 3.83
C GLY A 257 -87.57 -98.75 4.46
N GLU A 258 -86.49 -99.42 4.89
CA GLU A 258 -85.34 -98.78 5.54
C GLU A 258 -84.42 -98.07 4.54
N GLU A 259 -84.26 -98.61 3.32
CA GLU A 259 -83.57 -97.93 2.22
C GLU A 259 -84.33 -96.67 1.77
N HIS A 260 -85.67 -96.69 1.83
CA HIS A 260 -86.48 -95.54 1.43
C HIS A 260 -86.39 -94.38 2.44
N LEU A 261 -86.27 -94.69 3.74
CA LEU A 261 -85.97 -93.73 4.80
C LEU A 261 -84.54 -93.19 4.72
N ARG A 262 -83.55 -94.04 4.39
CA ARG A 262 -82.16 -93.62 4.17
C ARG A 262 -82.02 -92.76 2.92
N CYS A 263 -82.73 -93.06 1.84
CA CYS A 263 -82.83 -92.21 0.65
C CYS A 263 -83.51 -90.87 0.97
N ALA A 264 -84.60 -90.87 1.75
CA ALA A 264 -85.26 -89.63 2.15
C ALA A 264 -84.35 -88.73 3.03
N GLU A 265 -83.56 -89.32 3.93
CA GLU A 265 -82.59 -88.59 4.75
C GLU A 265 -81.40 -88.08 3.91
N LEU A 266 -80.90 -88.88 2.96
CA LEU A 266 -79.86 -88.43 2.03
C LEU A 266 -80.37 -87.34 1.08
N GLU A 267 -81.62 -87.41 0.61
CA GLU A 267 -82.26 -86.37 -0.18
C GLU A 267 -82.44 -85.07 0.62
N LYS A 268 -82.76 -85.17 1.91
CA LYS A 268 -82.81 -84.02 2.81
C LYS A 268 -81.42 -83.40 2.99
N GLN A 269 -80.39 -84.22 3.25
CA GLN A 269 -79.01 -83.76 3.35
C GLN A 269 -78.48 -83.16 2.04
N LEU A 270 -78.90 -83.72 0.89
CA LEU A 270 -78.57 -83.19 -0.43
C LEU A 270 -79.21 -81.81 -0.63
N LYS A 271 -80.51 -81.66 -0.30
CA LYS A 271 -81.19 -80.36 -0.37
C LYS A 271 -80.60 -79.33 0.59
N GLU A 272 -80.19 -79.74 1.79
CA GLU A 272 -79.49 -78.86 2.74
C GLU A 272 -78.09 -78.46 2.23
N ALA A 273 -77.36 -79.38 1.60
CA ALA A 273 -76.07 -79.07 0.97
C ALA A 273 -76.23 -78.16 -0.25
N GLU A 274 -77.24 -78.39 -1.09
CA GLU A 274 -77.59 -77.54 -2.24
C GLU A 274 -77.98 -76.13 -1.77
N ALA A 275 -78.75 -76.01 -0.69
CA ALA A 275 -79.10 -74.71 -0.10
C ALA A 275 -77.88 -73.98 0.48
N LYS A 276 -76.95 -74.69 1.14
CA LYS A 276 -75.69 -74.11 1.62
C LYS A 276 -74.80 -73.63 0.47
N ILE A 277 -74.66 -74.42 -0.59
CA ILE A 277 -73.89 -74.05 -1.77
C ILE A 277 -74.53 -72.84 -2.48
N ALA A 278 -75.86 -72.76 -2.54
CA ALA A 278 -76.56 -71.60 -3.09
C ALA A 278 -76.27 -70.33 -2.25
N ALA A 279 -76.36 -70.43 -0.93
CA ALA A 279 -76.05 -69.31 -0.04
C ALA A 279 -74.59 -68.86 -0.13
N GLU A 280 -73.63 -69.80 -0.26
CA GLU A 280 -72.21 -69.49 -0.47
C GLU A 280 -71.96 -68.84 -1.84
N ARG A 281 -72.67 -69.26 -2.89
CA ARG A 281 -72.60 -68.62 -4.21
C ARG A 281 -73.13 -67.19 -4.18
N ASP A 282 -74.26 -66.96 -3.51
CA ASP A 282 -74.83 -65.61 -3.37
C ASP A 282 -73.90 -64.71 -2.54
N ALA A 283 -73.28 -65.24 -1.48
CA ALA A 283 -72.29 -64.53 -0.69
C ALA A 283 -71.01 -64.21 -1.50
N LEU A 284 -70.56 -65.12 -2.37
CA LEU A 284 -69.43 -64.89 -3.27
C LEU A 284 -69.75 -63.81 -4.31
N LEU A 285 -70.93 -63.85 -4.93
CA LEU A 285 -71.36 -62.81 -5.87
C LEU A 285 -71.40 -61.43 -5.20
N SER A 286 -71.93 -61.35 -3.98
CA SER A 286 -71.91 -60.10 -3.21
C SER A 286 -70.48 -59.61 -2.92
N LYS A 287 -69.54 -60.51 -2.61
CA LYS A 287 -68.13 -60.15 -2.42
C LYS A 287 -67.43 -59.74 -3.73
N GLU A 288 -67.83 -60.33 -4.85
CA GLU A 288 -67.33 -59.96 -6.17
C GLU A 288 -67.80 -58.56 -6.57
N GLU A 289 -69.06 -58.20 -6.28
CA GLU A 289 -69.58 -56.84 -6.44
C GLU A 289 -68.85 -55.82 -5.56
N GLU A 290 -68.58 -56.16 -4.29
CA GLU A 290 -67.79 -55.30 -3.39
C GLU A 290 -66.35 -55.09 -3.91
N LEU A 291 -65.71 -56.13 -4.45
CA LEU A 291 -64.37 -56.02 -5.03
C LEU A 291 -64.34 -55.14 -6.28
N VAL A 292 -65.35 -55.24 -7.14
CA VAL A 292 -65.49 -54.36 -8.32
C VAL A 292 -65.64 -52.89 -7.87
N ALA A 293 -66.49 -52.62 -6.88
CA ALA A 293 -66.67 -51.28 -6.34
C ALA A 293 -65.38 -50.72 -5.71
N LEU A 294 -64.61 -51.56 -5.00
CA LEU A 294 -63.32 -51.18 -4.43
C LEU A 294 -62.29 -50.85 -5.54
N ASN A 295 -62.28 -51.63 -6.61
CA ASN A 295 -61.37 -51.42 -7.74
C ASN A 295 -61.69 -50.13 -8.51
N ASP A 296 -62.98 -49.83 -8.69
CA ASP A 296 -63.41 -48.55 -9.29
C ASP A 296 -63.03 -47.35 -8.41
N ASN A 297 -63.12 -47.49 -7.08
CA ASN A 297 -62.66 -46.46 -6.15
C ASN A 297 -61.13 -46.25 -6.21
N LEU A 298 -60.34 -47.32 -6.27
CA LEU A 298 -58.89 -47.24 -6.46
C LEU A 298 -58.54 -46.52 -7.76
N ARG A 299 -59.20 -46.88 -8.86
CA ARG A 299 -58.99 -46.23 -10.16
C ARG A 299 -59.34 -44.74 -10.13
N ASN A 300 -60.40 -44.36 -9.41
CA ASN A 300 -60.75 -42.95 -9.22
C ASN A 300 -59.70 -42.18 -8.43
N ILE A 301 -59.13 -42.79 -7.38
CA ILE A 301 -58.04 -42.20 -6.59
C ILE A 301 -56.78 -42.06 -7.46
N GLU A 302 -56.41 -43.08 -8.23
CA GLU A 302 -55.27 -43.04 -9.15
C GLU A 302 -55.42 -41.93 -10.19
N ASN A 303 -56.60 -41.79 -10.80
CA ASN A 303 -56.88 -40.71 -11.76
C ASN A 303 -56.80 -39.34 -11.10
N LYS A 304 -57.27 -39.20 -9.85
CA LYS A 304 -57.20 -37.94 -9.10
C LYS A 304 -55.75 -37.57 -8.81
N HIS A 305 -54.95 -38.50 -8.29
CA HIS A 305 -53.52 -38.28 -8.06
C HIS A 305 -52.77 -37.96 -9.36
N LYS A 306 -53.10 -38.65 -10.46
CA LYS A 306 -52.50 -38.36 -11.77
C LYS A 306 -52.78 -36.92 -12.21
N ASN A 307 -54.02 -36.47 -12.10
CA ASN A 307 -54.39 -35.09 -12.46
C ASN A 307 -53.71 -34.06 -11.56
N GLU A 308 -53.59 -34.33 -10.26
CA GLU A 308 -52.87 -33.48 -9.32
C GLU A 308 -51.36 -33.41 -9.66
N MET A 309 -50.77 -34.54 -10.05
CA MET A 309 -49.36 -34.62 -10.44
C MET A 309 -49.10 -33.90 -11.77
N ASP A 310 -49.98 -34.07 -12.76
CA ASP A 310 -49.90 -33.34 -14.04
C ASP A 310 -50.04 -31.82 -13.83
N LEU A 311 -50.91 -31.39 -12.92
CA LEU A 311 -51.05 -29.98 -12.55
C LEU A 311 -49.78 -29.45 -11.88
N LEU A 312 -49.15 -30.24 -11.00
CA LEU A 312 -47.90 -29.87 -10.34
C LEU A 312 -46.76 -29.74 -11.36
N ILE A 313 -46.66 -30.68 -12.30
CA ILE A 313 -45.68 -30.65 -13.39
C ILE A 313 -45.88 -29.40 -14.26
N SER A 314 -47.13 -29.06 -14.60
CA SER A 314 -47.45 -27.84 -15.34
C SER A 314 -46.97 -26.58 -14.61
N LYS A 315 -47.23 -26.47 -13.30
CA LYS A 315 -46.77 -25.33 -12.49
C LYS A 315 -45.25 -25.26 -12.42
N HIS A 316 -44.57 -26.39 -12.22
CA HIS A 316 -43.11 -26.42 -12.21
C HIS A 316 -42.54 -26.01 -13.58
N SER A 317 -43.15 -26.43 -14.68
CA SER A 317 -42.75 -26.00 -16.03
C SER A 317 -42.83 -24.48 -16.20
N GLU A 318 -43.93 -23.85 -15.76
CA GLU A 318 -44.05 -22.38 -15.80
C GLU A 318 -43.02 -21.67 -14.93
N HIS A 319 -42.71 -22.21 -13.75
CA HIS A 319 -41.67 -21.64 -12.88
C HIS A 319 -40.29 -21.76 -13.50
N ILE A 320 -39.97 -22.89 -14.11
CA ILE A 320 -38.70 -23.09 -14.83
C ILE A 320 -38.58 -22.09 -15.99
N GLU A 321 -39.65 -21.89 -16.77
CA GLU A 321 -39.63 -20.95 -17.90
C GLU A 321 -39.44 -19.49 -17.44
N LYS A 322 -40.07 -19.10 -16.32
CA LYS A 322 -39.85 -17.78 -15.68
C LYS A 322 -38.42 -17.62 -15.16
N LEU A 323 -37.84 -18.65 -14.54
CA LEU A 323 -36.46 -18.62 -14.06
C LEU A 323 -35.46 -18.55 -15.23
N SER A 324 -35.69 -19.32 -16.29
CA SER A 324 -34.86 -19.31 -17.50
C SER A 324 -34.87 -17.95 -18.19
N SER A 325 -36.04 -17.33 -18.36
CA SER A 325 -36.14 -15.99 -18.94
C SER A 325 -35.49 -14.91 -18.06
N SER A 326 -35.61 -15.01 -16.74
CA SER A 326 -34.88 -14.12 -15.81
C SER A 326 -33.36 -14.31 -15.91
N LEU A 327 -32.90 -15.56 -16.06
CA LEU A 327 -31.48 -15.88 -16.19
C LEU A 327 -30.92 -15.32 -17.51
N GLU A 328 -31.62 -15.49 -18.63
CA GLU A 328 -31.23 -14.90 -19.93
C GLU A 328 -31.15 -13.38 -19.85
N SER A 329 -32.12 -12.73 -19.21
CA SER A 329 -32.09 -11.28 -18.99
C SER A 329 -30.88 -10.83 -18.18
N MET A 330 -30.50 -11.57 -17.13
CA MET A 330 -29.32 -11.27 -16.32
C MET A 330 -28.01 -11.53 -17.09
N GLN A 331 -27.97 -12.57 -17.92
CA GLN A 331 -26.83 -12.87 -18.78
C GLN A 331 -26.59 -11.75 -19.80
N LEU A 332 -27.65 -11.26 -20.45
CA LEU A 332 -27.56 -10.13 -21.37
C LEU A 332 -27.08 -8.85 -20.68
N ALA A 333 -27.61 -8.55 -19.49
CA ALA A 333 -27.17 -7.38 -18.72
C ALA A 333 -25.70 -7.48 -18.30
N ASN A 334 -25.23 -8.67 -17.89
CA ASN A 334 -23.82 -8.90 -17.58
C ASN A 334 -22.93 -8.78 -18.81
N GLN A 335 -23.38 -9.24 -19.98
CA GLN A 335 -22.63 -9.11 -21.23
C GLN A 335 -22.47 -7.63 -21.62
N GLU A 336 -23.53 -6.83 -21.50
CA GLU A 336 -23.47 -5.39 -21.76
C GLU A 336 -22.52 -4.66 -20.78
N LEU A 337 -22.51 -5.06 -19.51
CA LEU A 337 -21.55 -4.52 -18.52
C LEU A 337 -20.11 -4.90 -18.86
N LEU A 338 -19.87 -6.12 -19.35
CA LEU A 338 -18.55 -6.59 -19.76
C LEU A 338 -18.01 -5.80 -20.96
N GLU A 339 -18.88 -5.57 -21.97
CA GLU A 339 -18.55 -4.72 -23.12
C GLU A 339 -18.23 -3.29 -22.69
N LYS A 340 -19.01 -2.71 -21.75
CA LYS A 340 -18.71 -1.39 -21.18
C LYS A 340 -17.39 -1.36 -20.41
N SER A 341 -17.08 -2.39 -19.62
CA SER A 341 -15.78 -2.51 -18.92
C SER A 341 -14.64 -2.52 -19.91
N SER A 342 -14.72 -3.35 -20.96
CA SER A 342 -13.69 -3.43 -21.99
C SER A 342 -13.47 -2.10 -22.73
N GLY A 343 -14.55 -1.35 -22.98
CA GLY A 343 -14.46 -0.02 -23.59
C GLY A 343 -13.82 1.03 -22.67
N LEU A 344 -14.04 0.93 -21.35
CA LEU A 344 -13.36 1.78 -20.37
C LEU A 344 -11.88 1.40 -20.23
N GLU A 345 -11.55 0.11 -20.22
CA GLU A 345 -10.17 -0.39 -20.19
C GLU A 345 -9.35 0.12 -21.38
N SER A 346 -9.91 0.11 -22.59
CA SER A 346 -9.26 0.68 -23.77
C SER A 346 -9.02 2.19 -23.65
N LYS A 347 -9.98 2.95 -23.08
CA LYS A 347 -9.79 4.40 -22.85
C LYS A 347 -8.74 4.69 -21.80
N VAL A 348 -8.67 3.87 -20.74
CA VAL A 348 -7.62 3.99 -19.72
C VAL A 348 -6.26 3.71 -20.35
N ALA A 349 -6.14 2.67 -21.18
CA ALA A 349 -4.90 2.37 -21.90
C ALA A 349 -4.47 3.53 -22.83
N ASP A 350 -5.41 4.13 -23.56
CA ASP A 350 -5.12 5.30 -24.42
C ASP A 350 -4.66 6.51 -23.58
N LEU A 351 -5.28 6.76 -22.43
CA LEU A 351 -4.88 7.84 -21.52
C LEU A 351 -3.49 7.59 -20.92
N ASP A 352 -3.19 6.36 -20.51
CA ASP A 352 -1.87 5.98 -20.00
C ASP A 352 -0.78 6.15 -21.07
N GLN A 353 -1.08 5.78 -22.32
CA GLN A 353 -0.17 6.00 -23.45
C GLN A 353 0.07 7.50 -23.70
N ASN A 354 -0.97 8.32 -23.65
CA ASN A 354 -0.86 9.76 -23.80
C ASN A 354 -0.05 10.41 -22.65
N LEU A 355 -0.26 9.96 -21.41
CA LEU A 355 0.51 10.41 -20.25
C LEU A 355 1.99 10.01 -20.36
N LEU A 356 2.28 8.81 -20.87
CA LEU A 356 3.65 8.35 -21.11
C LEU A 356 4.34 9.23 -22.16
N MET A 357 3.68 9.49 -23.29
CA MET A 357 4.18 10.41 -24.33
C MET A 357 4.40 11.82 -23.77
N GLY A 358 3.47 12.33 -22.96
CA GLY A 358 3.62 13.61 -22.28
C GLY A 358 4.86 13.65 -21.38
N ARG A 359 5.06 12.64 -20.53
CA ARG A 359 6.25 12.53 -19.66
C ARG A 359 7.56 12.48 -20.46
N GLN A 360 7.58 11.78 -21.59
CA GLN A 360 8.76 11.74 -22.46
C GLN A 360 9.09 13.11 -23.04
N LEU A 361 8.08 13.82 -23.57
CA LEU A 361 8.27 15.18 -24.09
C LEU A 361 8.74 16.16 -23.01
N PHE A 362 8.18 16.07 -21.79
CA PHE A 362 8.64 16.86 -20.65
C PHE A 362 10.10 16.54 -20.29
N SER A 363 10.46 15.26 -20.24
CA SER A 363 11.84 14.84 -19.95
C SER A 363 12.83 15.32 -21.02
N GLU A 364 12.46 15.27 -22.30
CA GLU A 364 13.25 15.80 -23.40
C GLU A 364 13.42 17.31 -23.28
N LYS A 365 12.34 18.05 -22.99
CA LYS A 365 12.40 19.50 -22.83
C LYS A 365 13.22 19.92 -21.62
N GLU A 366 13.09 19.19 -20.52
CA GLU A 366 13.89 19.42 -19.31
C GLU A 366 15.38 19.16 -19.57
N LYS A 367 15.72 18.14 -20.36
CA LYS A 367 17.10 17.89 -20.81
C LYS A 367 17.63 19.04 -21.68
N GLU A 368 16.85 19.50 -22.64
CA GLU A 368 17.22 20.63 -23.51
C GLU A 368 17.51 21.90 -22.68
N LEU A 369 16.63 22.24 -21.73
CA LEU A 369 16.83 23.38 -20.84
C LEU A 369 18.07 23.21 -19.94
N ARG A 370 18.34 22.00 -19.43
CA ARG A 370 19.57 21.72 -18.67
C ARG A 370 20.82 21.94 -19.52
N ASP A 371 20.81 21.49 -20.77
CA ASP A 371 21.93 21.64 -21.69
C ASP A 371 22.15 23.12 -22.07
N GLU A 372 21.07 23.90 -22.26
CA GLU A 372 21.13 25.35 -22.48
C GLU A 372 21.73 26.09 -21.27
N ILE A 373 21.28 25.78 -20.05
CA ILE A 373 21.83 26.36 -18.81
C ILE A 373 23.31 26.01 -18.66
N ALA A 374 23.70 24.76 -18.94
CA ALA A 374 25.09 24.33 -18.87
C ALA A 374 25.96 25.08 -19.89
N SER A 375 25.47 25.27 -21.12
CA SER A 375 26.13 26.03 -22.17
C SER A 375 26.29 27.50 -21.78
N ALA A 376 25.22 28.16 -21.31
CA ALA A 376 25.26 29.55 -20.86
C ALA A 376 26.23 29.73 -19.67
N THR A 377 26.23 28.78 -18.73
CA THR A 377 27.16 28.77 -17.59
C THR A 377 28.62 28.63 -18.05
N ALA A 378 28.89 27.78 -19.03
CA ALA A 378 30.23 27.62 -19.61
C ALA A 378 30.69 28.91 -20.32
N GLN A 379 29.80 29.56 -21.07
CA GLN A 379 30.08 30.84 -21.72
C GLN A 379 30.37 31.94 -20.69
N TRP A 380 29.56 32.04 -19.63
CA TRP A 380 29.78 33.03 -18.56
C TRP A 380 31.10 32.81 -17.82
N LYS A 381 31.47 31.56 -17.55
CA LYS A 381 32.78 31.25 -16.95
C LYS A 381 33.94 31.62 -17.88
N ALA A 382 33.79 31.40 -19.19
CA ALA A 382 34.81 31.78 -20.16
C ALA A 382 34.98 33.31 -20.24
N THR A 383 33.87 34.06 -20.26
CA THR A 383 33.93 35.53 -20.25
C THR A 383 34.49 36.07 -18.93
N GLU A 384 34.15 35.46 -17.79
CA GLU A 384 34.72 35.80 -16.49
C GLU A 384 36.25 35.64 -16.46
N VAL A 385 36.77 34.54 -17.02
CA VAL A 385 38.23 34.31 -17.12
C VAL A 385 38.89 35.38 -17.99
N LEU A 386 38.33 35.67 -19.17
CA LEU A 386 38.87 36.70 -20.06
C LEU A 386 38.88 38.09 -19.40
N LEU A 387 37.81 38.46 -18.69
CA LEU A 387 37.74 39.72 -17.95
C LEU A 387 38.77 39.79 -16.82
N LYS A 388 39.01 38.68 -16.11
CA LYS A 388 40.05 38.60 -15.08
C LYS A 388 41.45 38.74 -15.66
N GLU A 389 41.71 38.13 -16.81
CA GLU A 389 42.99 38.29 -17.52
C GLU A 389 43.21 39.74 -17.96
N GLU A 390 42.20 40.39 -18.53
CA GLU A 390 42.31 41.78 -18.97
C GLU A 390 42.50 42.73 -17.78
N LEU A 391 41.78 42.52 -16.67
CA LEU A 391 41.97 43.26 -15.44
C LEU A 391 43.39 43.12 -14.87
N ASN A 392 44.01 41.94 -15.00
CA ASN A 392 45.39 41.74 -14.57
C ASN A 392 46.39 42.45 -15.48
N LYS A 393 46.18 42.45 -16.81
CA LYS A 393 47.02 43.24 -17.73
C LYS A 393 46.96 44.73 -17.42
N GLU A 394 45.77 45.26 -17.15
CA GLU A 394 45.58 46.66 -16.76
C GLU A 394 46.27 47.01 -15.44
N ARG A 395 46.29 46.08 -14.47
CA ARG A 395 47.05 46.24 -13.22
C ARG A 395 48.56 46.28 -13.48
N GLU A 396 49.08 45.37 -14.29
CA GLU A 396 50.50 45.36 -14.65
C GLU A 396 50.91 46.63 -15.41
N MET A 397 50.06 47.13 -16.30
CA MET A 397 50.30 48.38 -17.02
C MET A 397 50.30 49.58 -16.07
N ASN A 398 49.34 49.66 -15.14
CA ASN A 398 49.31 50.70 -14.12
C ASN A 398 50.52 50.67 -13.19
N GLU A 399 51.01 49.48 -12.84
CA GLU A 399 52.21 49.34 -12.01
C GLU A 399 53.47 49.84 -12.76
N LYS A 400 53.60 49.52 -14.06
CA LYS A 400 54.66 50.05 -14.92
C LYS A 400 54.58 51.58 -15.01
N LEU A 401 53.43 52.14 -15.36
CA LEU A 401 53.23 53.60 -15.44
C LEU A 401 53.52 54.28 -14.09
N SER A 402 53.15 53.67 -12.96
CA SER A 402 53.48 54.17 -11.62
C SER A 402 54.99 54.20 -11.37
N SER A 403 55.72 53.18 -11.82
CA SER A 403 57.17 53.12 -11.69
C SER A 403 57.88 54.16 -12.56
N GLU A 404 57.45 54.33 -13.81
CA GLU A 404 57.95 55.35 -14.75
C GLU A 404 57.68 56.76 -14.23
N LYS A 405 56.47 57.01 -13.71
CA LYS A 405 56.12 58.28 -13.07
C LYS A 405 57.08 58.62 -11.91
N LYS A 406 57.37 57.66 -11.02
CA LYS A 406 58.32 57.86 -9.91
C LYS A 406 59.74 58.14 -10.40
N GLU A 407 60.15 57.54 -11.52
CA GLU A 407 61.46 57.81 -12.11
C GLU A 407 61.54 59.21 -12.72
N LEU A 408 60.51 59.63 -13.45
CA LEU A 408 60.39 60.98 -13.97
C LEU A 408 60.35 62.02 -12.85
N GLU A 409 59.59 61.79 -11.78
CA GLU A 409 59.54 62.68 -10.60
C GLU A 409 60.95 62.88 -9.99
N ARG A 410 61.74 61.81 -9.84
CA ARG A 410 63.14 61.94 -9.35
C ARG A 410 64.04 62.70 -10.32
N SER A 411 63.86 62.52 -11.63
CA SER A 411 64.63 63.24 -12.65
C SER A 411 64.32 64.74 -12.65
N VAL A 412 63.04 65.10 -12.47
CA VAL A 412 62.60 66.49 -12.31
C VAL A 412 63.21 67.09 -11.04
N GLU A 413 63.11 66.39 -9.89
CA GLU A 413 63.67 66.87 -8.62
C GLU A 413 65.19 67.10 -8.70
N MET A 414 65.93 66.21 -9.37
CA MET A 414 67.36 66.40 -9.65
C MET A 414 67.63 67.63 -10.53
N SER A 415 66.82 67.83 -11.56
CA SER A 415 66.97 68.98 -12.48
C SER A 415 66.66 70.31 -11.78
N GLU A 416 65.64 70.33 -10.91
CA GLU A 416 65.32 71.49 -10.08
C GLU A 416 66.44 71.83 -9.10
N MET A 417 67.03 70.82 -8.45
CA MET A 417 68.21 71.02 -7.60
C MET A 417 69.40 71.61 -8.37
N GLU A 418 69.63 71.16 -9.60
CA GLU A 418 70.71 71.70 -10.43
C GLU A 418 70.40 73.14 -10.86
N LEU A 419 69.16 73.44 -11.25
CA LEU A 419 68.73 74.81 -11.56
C LEU A 419 68.88 75.75 -10.38
N GLU A 420 68.54 75.32 -9.17
CA GLU A 420 68.70 76.10 -7.95
C GLU A 420 70.19 76.41 -7.69
N LYS A 421 71.07 75.41 -7.87
CA LYS A 421 72.51 75.61 -7.76
C LYS A 421 73.04 76.61 -8.79
N ARG A 422 72.60 76.51 -10.05
CA ARG A 422 72.95 77.46 -11.11
C ARG A 422 72.42 78.87 -10.82
N SER A 423 71.21 78.98 -10.27
CA SER A 423 70.61 80.25 -9.84
C SER A 423 71.46 80.92 -8.76
N GLN A 424 71.92 80.16 -7.76
CA GLN A 424 72.84 80.65 -6.72
C GLN A 424 74.21 81.06 -7.29
N GLU A 425 74.76 80.30 -8.23
CA GLU A 425 75.99 80.67 -8.94
C GLU A 425 75.81 82.01 -9.69
N ILE A 426 74.71 82.17 -10.44
CA ILE A 426 74.38 83.41 -11.15
C ILE A 426 74.21 84.59 -10.19
N ALA A 427 73.53 84.40 -9.04
CA ALA A 427 73.39 85.42 -8.01
C ALA A 427 74.77 85.87 -7.49
N SER A 428 75.66 84.92 -7.18
CA SER A 428 77.03 85.24 -6.73
C SER A 428 77.85 86.00 -7.77
N LEU A 429 77.68 85.67 -9.06
CA LEU A 429 78.34 86.36 -10.17
C LEU A 429 77.76 87.77 -10.37
N ARG A 430 76.45 87.93 -10.19
CA ARG A 430 75.77 89.23 -10.24
C ARG A 430 76.29 90.15 -9.13
N ASP A 431 76.45 89.64 -7.91
CA ASP A 431 77.01 90.40 -6.79
C ASP A 431 78.44 90.84 -7.08
N LYS A 432 79.29 89.93 -7.59
CA LYS A 432 80.66 90.27 -8.04
C LYS A 432 80.69 91.33 -9.14
N LEU A 433 79.80 91.22 -10.13
CA LEU A 433 79.68 92.20 -11.21
C LEU A 433 79.27 93.57 -10.66
N SER A 434 78.34 93.61 -9.69
CA SER A 434 77.91 94.85 -9.04
C SER A 434 79.04 95.52 -8.25
N ALA A 435 79.87 94.73 -7.56
CA ALA A 435 81.06 95.22 -6.85
C ALA A 435 82.10 95.78 -7.83
N LEU A 436 82.41 95.06 -8.91
CA LEU A 436 83.31 95.56 -9.95
C LEU A 436 82.78 96.82 -10.64
N THR A 437 81.46 96.91 -10.84
CA THR A 437 80.83 98.11 -11.39
C THR A 437 81.00 99.28 -10.42
N LEU A 438 80.80 99.07 -9.12
CA LEU A 438 81.04 100.07 -8.09
C LEU A 438 82.50 100.55 -8.08
N ASP A 439 83.45 99.62 -8.07
CA ASP A 439 84.89 99.91 -8.12
C ASP A 439 85.25 100.72 -9.38
N LEU A 440 84.69 100.34 -10.54
CA LEU A 440 84.89 101.09 -11.78
C LEU A 440 84.32 102.50 -11.69
N THR A 441 83.13 102.69 -11.10
CA THR A 441 82.55 104.03 -10.92
C THR A 441 83.38 104.88 -9.97
N GLN A 442 83.92 104.31 -8.89
CA GLN A 442 84.83 104.98 -7.97
C GLN A 442 86.14 105.36 -8.67
N ALA A 443 86.70 104.46 -9.49
CA ALA A 443 87.90 104.74 -10.28
C ALA A 443 87.65 105.83 -11.33
N MET A 444 86.48 105.84 -11.98
CA MET A 444 86.10 106.91 -12.92
C MET A 444 85.92 108.25 -12.22
N GLU A 445 85.33 108.30 -11.03
CA GLU A 445 85.21 109.53 -10.24
C GLU A 445 86.58 110.01 -9.76
N GLY A 446 87.45 109.10 -9.30
CA GLY A 446 88.84 109.40 -8.99
C GLY A 446 89.62 109.94 -10.20
N ARG A 447 89.42 109.37 -11.39
CA ARG A 447 89.98 109.87 -12.65
C ARG A 447 89.46 111.27 -12.98
N LYS A 448 88.16 111.51 -12.82
CA LYS A 448 87.54 112.81 -13.07
C LYS A 448 88.09 113.89 -12.12
N GLN A 449 88.30 113.56 -10.85
CA GLN A 449 88.95 114.46 -9.88
C GLN A 449 90.42 114.75 -10.27
N ALA A 450 91.15 113.74 -10.76
CA ALA A 450 92.51 113.92 -11.26
C ALA A 450 92.56 114.77 -12.53
N GLU A 451 91.64 114.57 -13.48
CA GLU A 451 91.49 115.39 -14.68
C GLU A 451 91.13 116.85 -14.33
N GLU A 452 90.31 117.08 -13.32
CA GLU A 452 89.98 118.43 -12.83
C GLU A 452 91.21 119.11 -12.18
N CYS A 453 92.03 118.37 -11.41
CA CYS A 453 93.29 118.89 -10.89
C CYS A 453 94.27 119.25 -12.03
N LEU A 454 94.38 118.38 -13.04
CA LEU A 454 95.16 118.63 -14.25
C LEU A 454 94.64 119.83 -15.05
N ARG A 455 93.31 120.03 -15.09
CA ARG A 455 92.70 121.21 -15.75
C ARG A 455 93.05 122.49 -14.99
N GLN A 456 93.01 122.48 -13.67
CA GLN A 456 93.43 123.63 -12.84
C GLN A 456 94.93 123.91 -12.99
N GLU A 457 95.78 122.88 -13.07
CA GLU A 457 97.20 123.03 -13.42
C GLU A 457 97.39 123.61 -14.83
N LYS A 458 96.60 123.14 -15.80
CA LYS A 458 96.63 123.65 -17.18
C LYS A 458 96.17 125.10 -17.26
N ASP A 459 95.16 125.51 -16.50
CA ASP A 459 94.69 126.90 -16.44
C ASP A 459 95.72 127.80 -15.74
N ALA A 460 96.44 127.29 -14.72
CA ALA A 460 97.60 127.96 -14.12
C ALA A 460 98.80 128.07 -15.09
N PHE A 461 99.02 127.06 -15.94
CA PHE A 461 100.04 127.07 -17.00
C PHE A 461 99.65 128.01 -18.15
N THR A 462 98.36 128.11 -18.48
CA THR A 462 97.85 129.02 -19.51
C THR A 462 97.89 130.48 -19.04
N ALA A 463 97.74 130.73 -17.74
CA ALA A 463 97.97 132.04 -17.13
C ALA A 463 99.46 132.45 -17.13
N LEU A 464 100.40 131.50 -17.06
CA LEU A 464 101.84 131.72 -17.20
C LEU A 464 102.28 131.84 -18.68
N GLN A 465 101.60 131.15 -19.59
CA GLN A 465 101.85 131.17 -21.04
C GLN A 465 101.32 132.45 -21.74
N ASN A 466 100.37 133.20 -21.14
CA ASN A 466 99.90 134.47 -21.72
C ASN A 466 100.80 135.69 -21.40
N ILE A 467 101.88 135.50 -20.63
CA ILE A 467 102.91 136.52 -20.33
C ILE A 467 104.19 136.29 -21.17
N ILE A 468 104.38 135.08 -21.68
CA ILE A 468 105.53 134.69 -22.47
C ILE A 468 105.02 134.46 -23.89
N ASP A 469 105.48 135.27 -24.84
CA ASP A 469 105.28 135.13 -26.29
C ASP A 469 104.30 136.10 -26.97
N SER A 470 104.37 137.36 -26.54
CA SER A 470 104.23 138.52 -27.42
C SER A 470 105.50 138.74 -28.27
N SER A 471 105.81 137.92 -29.28
CA SER A 471 106.80 138.28 -30.31
C SER A 471 106.90 137.32 -31.52
N LYS A 472 106.10 137.64 -32.55
CA LYS A 472 106.45 137.86 -33.96
C LYS A 472 107.28 136.84 -34.79
N LEU A 473 106.61 136.45 -35.88
CA LEU A 473 106.99 136.46 -37.32
C LEU A 473 107.89 135.35 -37.91
N GLY A 474 107.32 134.68 -38.94
CA GLY A 474 107.81 134.56 -40.34
C GLY A 474 109.17 133.90 -40.60
N GLU A 475 109.47 133.19 -41.69
CA GLU A 475 108.83 132.97 -43.00
C GLU A 475 109.68 131.91 -43.75
N ASP A 476 109.02 131.12 -44.60
CA ASP A 476 109.44 130.60 -45.91
C ASP A 476 110.60 129.61 -46.20
N ALA A 477 110.17 128.51 -46.84
CA ALA A 477 110.54 128.04 -48.19
C ALA A 477 111.75 127.09 -48.41
N LEU A 478 111.38 125.81 -48.59
CA LEU A 478 111.65 124.99 -49.77
C LEU A 478 113.11 124.65 -50.14
N ALA A 479 113.71 123.81 -49.28
CA ALA A 479 114.66 122.76 -49.68
C ALA A 479 114.58 121.51 -48.77
N LYS A 480 113.39 121.16 -48.24
CA LYS A 480 113.22 120.12 -47.19
C LYS A 480 111.99 119.20 -47.35
N ASP A 481 111.34 119.22 -48.52
CA ASP A 481 110.07 118.50 -48.79
C ASP A 481 110.20 117.10 -49.42
N LEU A 482 111.39 116.48 -49.44
CA LEU A 482 111.56 115.10 -49.93
C LEU A 482 111.95 114.08 -48.83
N ALA A 483 112.31 114.53 -47.63
CA ALA A 483 112.64 113.65 -46.50
C ALA A 483 111.45 113.44 -45.53
N ALA A 484 110.55 114.43 -45.40
CA ALA A 484 109.36 114.35 -44.55
C ALA A 484 108.28 113.39 -45.07
N ALA A 485 108.22 113.16 -46.39
CA ALA A 485 107.28 112.23 -47.02
C ALA A 485 107.55 110.75 -46.69
N ASN A 486 108.81 110.38 -46.41
CA ASN A 486 109.18 109.00 -46.07
C ASN A 486 108.95 108.65 -44.58
N THR A 487 108.99 109.64 -43.67
CA THR A 487 108.57 109.46 -42.27
C THR A 487 107.05 109.39 -42.12
N LEU A 488 106.30 110.22 -42.88
CA LEU A 488 104.83 110.18 -42.90
C LEU A 488 104.27 108.91 -43.56
N SER A 489 104.96 108.33 -44.54
CA SER A 489 104.57 107.05 -45.14
C SER A 489 104.81 105.87 -44.19
N ALA A 490 105.89 105.89 -43.40
CA ALA A 490 106.17 104.89 -42.38
C ALA A 490 105.16 104.93 -41.21
N GLU A 491 104.79 106.13 -40.73
CA GLU A 491 103.77 106.31 -39.69
C GLU A 491 102.38 105.86 -40.19
N ARG A 492 102.00 106.23 -41.42
CA ARG A 492 100.73 105.77 -42.04
C ARG A 492 100.69 104.26 -42.22
N LEU A 493 101.81 103.61 -42.57
CA LEU A 493 101.86 102.15 -42.68
C LEU A 493 101.74 101.47 -41.31
N SER A 494 102.36 102.03 -40.26
CA SER A 494 102.24 101.52 -38.89
C SER A 494 100.81 101.63 -38.35
N GLU A 495 100.13 102.74 -38.62
CA GLU A 495 98.75 102.96 -38.21
C GLU A 495 97.78 102.11 -39.05
N MET A 496 98.05 101.92 -40.34
CA MET A 496 97.27 101.00 -41.19
C MET A 496 97.37 99.56 -40.68
N ASN A 497 98.57 99.10 -40.29
CA ASN A 497 98.76 97.78 -39.70
C ASN A 497 98.06 97.65 -38.33
N ARG A 498 98.07 98.71 -37.52
CA ARG A 498 97.36 98.73 -36.22
C ARG A 498 95.86 98.61 -36.41
N LEU A 499 95.28 99.43 -37.29
CA LEU A 499 93.87 99.39 -37.64
C LEU A 499 93.48 98.04 -38.27
N GLN A 500 94.33 97.46 -39.12
CA GLN A 500 94.09 96.15 -39.71
C GLN A 500 94.08 95.03 -38.67
N SER A 501 94.94 95.08 -37.64
CA SER A 501 94.86 94.13 -36.52
C SER A 501 93.59 94.29 -35.68
N MET A 502 93.12 95.53 -35.53
CA MET A 502 91.91 95.85 -34.75
C MET A 502 90.65 95.40 -35.49
N VAL A 503 90.60 95.60 -36.81
CA VAL A 503 89.54 95.07 -37.68
C VAL A 503 89.51 93.55 -37.60
N LYS A 504 90.65 92.88 -37.72
CA LYS A 504 90.73 91.41 -37.62
C LYS A 504 90.23 90.89 -36.27
N SER A 505 90.60 91.55 -35.17
CA SER A 505 90.08 91.19 -33.83
C SER A 505 88.58 91.43 -33.68
N LEU A 506 88.03 92.47 -34.33
CA LEU A 506 86.59 92.72 -34.33
C LEU A 506 85.82 91.73 -35.20
N GLU A 507 86.38 91.33 -36.34
CA GLU A 507 85.85 90.27 -37.21
C GLU A 507 85.80 88.92 -36.49
N GLU A 508 86.87 88.56 -35.77
CA GLU A 508 86.90 87.34 -34.94
C GLU A 508 85.86 87.39 -33.81
N LYS A 509 85.69 88.55 -33.15
CA LYS A 509 84.65 88.74 -32.12
C LYS A 509 83.23 88.70 -32.69
N LEU A 510 83.02 89.23 -33.88
CA LEU A 510 81.74 89.18 -34.58
C LEU A 510 81.42 87.73 -34.94
N HIS A 511 82.38 87.00 -35.50
CA HIS A 511 82.21 85.59 -35.85
C HIS A 511 81.91 84.71 -34.62
N MET A 512 82.58 84.95 -33.49
CA MET A 512 82.26 84.25 -32.23
C MET A 512 80.84 84.57 -31.73
N LYS A 513 80.38 85.83 -31.87
CA LYS A 513 79.01 86.22 -31.49
C LYS A 513 77.97 85.59 -32.41
N ASP A 514 78.22 85.55 -33.71
CA ASP A 514 77.33 84.91 -34.68
C ASP A 514 77.23 83.40 -34.44
N SER A 515 78.36 82.75 -34.11
CA SER A 515 78.38 81.34 -33.70
C SER A 515 77.57 81.10 -32.43
N LEU A 516 77.72 81.95 -31.41
CA LEU A 516 76.96 81.83 -30.15
C LEU A 516 75.47 82.08 -30.38
N ALA A 517 75.11 83.06 -31.21
CA ALA A 517 73.73 83.36 -31.57
C ALA A 517 73.08 82.18 -32.32
N SER A 518 73.79 81.55 -33.25
CA SER A 518 73.33 80.34 -33.93
C SER A 518 73.11 79.18 -32.96
N GLU A 519 74.02 78.98 -32.00
CA GLU A 519 73.89 77.91 -31.00
C GLU A 519 72.70 78.15 -30.05
N LEU A 520 72.50 79.39 -29.59
CA LEU A 520 71.35 79.76 -28.77
C LEU A 520 70.03 79.61 -29.54
N THR A 521 70.01 79.93 -30.83
CA THR A 521 68.81 79.78 -31.67
C THR A 521 68.46 78.29 -31.85
N SER A 522 69.45 77.41 -32.05
CA SER A 522 69.24 75.97 -32.11
C SER A 522 68.69 75.44 -30.78
N LYS A 523 69.28 75.84 -29.65
CA LYS A 523 68.81 75.41 -28.32
C LYS A 523 67.39 75.90 -28.02
N LEU A 524 67.05 77.11 -28.46
CA LEU A 524 65.70 77.66 -28.34
C LEU A 524 64.70 76.80 -29.13
N SER A 525 65.01 76.52 -30.40
CA SER A 525 64.19 75.65 -31.26
C SER A 525 63.99 74.25 -30.66
N ASP A 526 65.06 73.63 -30.16
CA ASP A 526 64.99 72.31 -29.52
C ASP A 526 64.10 72.33 -28.26
N THR A 527 64.13 73.43 -27.49
CA THR A 527 63.25 73.59 -26.32
C THR A 527 61.80 73.86 -26.70
N GLU A 528 61.55 74.63 -27.76
CA GLU A 528 60.21 74.89 -28.28
C GLU A 528 59.56 73.60 -28.80
N ASP A 529 60.32 72.77 -29.53
CA ASP A 529 59.83 71.46 -30.01
C ASP A 529 59.53 70.50 -28.85
N ARG A 530 60.36 70.49 -27.80
CA ARG A 530 60.12 69.68 -26.59
C ARG A 530 58.88 70.14 -25.82
N LEU A 531 58.68 71.45 -25.66
CA LEU A 531 57.49 71.99 -25.02
C LEU A 531 56.23 71.67 -25.82
N THR A 532 56.30 71.75 -27.14
CA THR A 532 55.17 71.42 -28.03
C THR A 532 54.76 69.96 -27.86
N LYS A 533 55.72 69.02 -27.85
CA LYS A 533 55.43 67.60 -27.60
C LYS A 533 54.82 67.34 -26.23
N LEU A 534 55.33 67.99 -25.19
CA LEU A 534 54.77 67.86 -23.84
C LEU A 534 53.35 68.41 -23.74
N ILE A 535 53.03 69.48 -24.49
CA ILE A 535 51.66 70.02 -24.56
C ILE A 535 50.75 69.01 -25.24
N GLU A 536 51.14 68.44 -26.38
CA GLU A 536 50.37 67.43 -27.10
C GLU A 536 50.11 66.17 -26.24
N GLU A 537 51.12 65.70 -25.51
CA GLU A 537 50.98 64.57 -24.57
C GLU A 537 49.99 64.89 -23.44
N ARG A 538 50.06 66.10 -22.86
CA ARG A 538 49.14 66.53 -21.80
C ARG A 538 47.71 66.75 -22.29
N GLU A 539 47.54 67.22 -23.51
CA GLU A 539 46.23 67.32 -24.14
C GLU A 539 45.61 65.93 -24.34
N GLY A 540 46.42 64.94 -24.76
CA GLY A 540 46.01 63.53 -24.82
C GLY A 540 45.57 62.97 -23.47
N ASP A 541 46.38 63.16 -22.41
CA ASP A 541 46.04 62.74 -21.04
C ASP A 541 44.71 63.34 -20.56
N ILE A 542 44.50 64.64 -20.83
CA ILE A 542 43.28 65.36 -20.44
C ILE A 542 42.05 64.80 -21.17
N GLU A 543 42.19 64.48 -22.46
CA GLU A 543 41.11 63.90 -23.25
C GLU A 543 40.74 62.50 -22.75
N GLU A 544 41.73 61.66 -22.43
CA GLU A 544 41.52 60.32 -21.89
C GLU A 544 40.86 60.34 -20.50
N LEU A 545 41.31 61.23 -19.62
CA LEU A 545 40.67 61.47 -18.32
C LEU A 545 39.24 61.99 -18.48
N GLY A 546 38.98 62.86 -19.46
CA GLY A 546 37.66 63.37 -19.80
C GLY A 546 36.70 62.26 -20.25
N GLN A 547 37.18 61.33 -21.07
CA GLN A 547 36.42 60.16 -21.49
C GLN A 547 36.14 59.22 -20.31
N SER A 548 37.13 58.94 -19.48
CA SER A 548 36.99 58.06 -18.30
C SER A 548 36.00 58.62 -17.28
N LEU A 549 36.05 59.93 -17.01
CA LEU A 549 35.08 60.61 -16.15
C LEU A 549 33.66 60.55 -16.73
N SER A 550 33.52 60.61 -18.05
CA SER A 550 32.22 60.50 -18.71
C SER A 550 31.64 59.09 -18.62
N ARG A 551 32.48 58.05 -18.77
CA ARG A 551 32.08 56.65 -18.56
C ARG A 551 31.65 56.41 -17.12
N GLU A 552 32.41 56.90 -16.14
CA GLU A 552 32.08 56.77 -14.71
C GLU A 552 30.75 57.47 -14.37
N LYS A 553 30.50 58.66 -14.94
CA LYS A 553 29.22 59.36 -14.77
C LYS A 553 28.04 58.58 -15.35
N ALA A 554 28.23 57.91 -16.49
CA ALA A 554 27.21 57.08 -17.09
C ALA A 554 26.88 55.86 -16.23
N ILE A 555 27.90 55.12 -15.77
CA ILE A 555 27.74 53.95 -14.90
C ILE A 555 27.05 54.35 -13.59
N ARG A 556 27.45 55.48 -12.99
CA ARG A 556 26.83 55.97 -11.76
C ARG A 556 25.36 56.34 -11.95
N LEU A 557 25.00 56.96 -13.07
CA LEU A 557 23.62 57.30 -13.37
C LEU A 557 22.77 56.05 -13.54
N GLU A 558 23.29 55.03 -14.23
CA GLU A 558 22.64 53.73 -14.42
C GLU A 558 22.42 53.00 -13.08
N ALA A 559 23.44 52.96 -12.22
CA ALA A 559 23.30 52.40 -10.87
C ALA A 559 22.27 53.15 -10.01
N GLU A 560 22.16 54.47 -10.15
CA GLU A 560 21.17 55.28 -9.43
C GLU A 560 19.74 55.04 -9.96
N THR A 561 19.57 54.83 -11.26
CA THR A 561 18.29 54.44 -11.84
C THR A 561 17.85 53.05 -11.39
N ASP A 562 18.76 52.08 -11.37
CA ASP A 562 18.48 50.73 -10.92
C ASP A 562 18.10 50.69 -9.44
N LEU A 563 18.83 51.43 -8.59
CA LEU A 563 18.54 51.50 -7.16
C LEU A 563 17.19 52.16 -6.87
N ARG A 564 16.78 53.13 -7.69
CA ARG A 564 15.44 53.73 -7.63
C ARG A 564 14.36 52.71 -8.03
N ALA A 565 14.54 52.00 -9.14
CA ALA A 565 13.61 50.97 -9.57
C ALA A 565 13.45 49.87 -8.51
N LYS A 566 14.55 49.39 -7.91
CA LYS A 566 14.50 48.42 -6.80
C LYS A 566 13.84 48.95 -5.54
N SER A 567 13.99 50.24 -5.25
CA SER A 567 13.29 50.87 -4.11
C SER A 567 11.77 50.94 -4.34
N GLU A 568 11.34 51.16 -5.58
CA GLU A 568 9.91 51.17 -5.97
C GLU A 568 9.32 49.75 -5.95
N GLU A 569 10.05 48.74 -6.45
CA GLU A 569 9.66 47.32 -6.33
C GLU A 569 9.49 46.92 -4.84
N LEU A 570 10.43 47.29 -3.98
CA LEU A 570 10.34 47.03 -2.54
C LEU A 570 9.14 47.73 -1.88
N ALA A 571 8.75 48.92 -2.36
CA ALA A 571 7.56 49.60 -1.88
C ALA A 571 6.28 48.85 -2.29
N GLY A 572 6.21 48.34 -3.53
CA GLY A 572 5.13 47.50 -4.01
C GLY A 572 4.98 46.22 -3.20
N LEU A 573 6.08 45.47 -3.02
CA LEU A 573 6.08 44.24 -2.21
C LEU A 573 5.63 44.46 -0.77
N ARG A 574 6.00 45.59 -0.15
CA ARG A 574 5.53 45.95 1.20
C ARG A 574 4.01 46.14 1.24
N GLN A 575 3.44 46.77 0.22
CA GLN A 575 2.00 46.97 0.11
C GLN A 575 1.27 45.63 -0.09
N ASP A 576 1.82 44.72 -0.89
CA ASP A 576 1.24 43.40 -1.11
C ASP A 576 1.23 42.55 0.17
N VAL A 577 2.32 42.58 0.95
CA VAL A 577 2.38 41.92 2.26
C VAL A 577 1.32 42.49 3.22
N GLU A 578 1.10 43.81 3.23
CA GLU A 578 0.06 44.44 4.06
C GLU A 578 -1.35 44.03 3.61
N LEU A 579 -1.57 43.86 2.30
CA LEU A 579 -2.84 43.38 1.76
C LEU A 579 -3.08 41.90 2.07
N LEU A 580 -2.05 41.05 1.95
CA LEU A 580 -2.11 39.62 2.25
C LEU A 580 -2.35 39.36 3.74
N THR A 581 -1.71 40.14 4.63
CA THR A 581 -1.94 40.06 6.07
C THR A 581 -3.37 40.47 6.44
N LYS A 582 -3.94 41.50 5.78
CA LYS A 582 -5.35 41.86 5.96
C LYS A 582 -6.30 40.75 5.51
N LYS A 583 -6.08 40.16 4.32
CA LYS A 583 -6.89 39.04 3.82
C LYS A 583 -6.79 37.80 4.71
N SER A 584 -5.60 37.49 5.23
CA SER A 584 -5.39 36.36 6.15
C SER A 584 -6.22 36.52 7.42
N ARG A 585 -6.24 37.73 8.01
CA ARG A 585 -7.08 38.03 9.18
C ARG A 585 -8.58 37.92 8.88
N GLU A 586 -9.02 38.38 7.69
CA GLU A 586 -10.43 38.23 7.27
C GLU A 586 -10.83 36.75 7.12
N LEU A 587 -9.92 35.90 6.63
CA LEU A 587 -10.13 34.45 6.54
C LEU A 587 -10.17 33.78 7.92
N GLU A 588 -9.30 34.19 8.86
CA GLU A 588 -9.33 33.72 10.25
C GLU A 588 -10.66 34.06 10.93
N GLU A 589 -11.15 35.30 10.78
CA GLU A 589 -12.46 35.72 11.32
C GLU A 589 -13.64 34.94 10.71
N LEU A 590 -13.56 34.59 9.41
CA LEU A 590 -14.56 33.75 8.75
C LEU A 590 -14.50 32.30 9.25
N SER A 591 -13.30 31.76 9.45
CA SER A 591 -13.09 30.40 9.97
C SER A 591 -13.64 30.27 11.40
N GLU A 592 -13.36 31.25 12.27
CA GLU A 592 -13.90 31.27 13.63
C GLU A 592 -15.43 31.33 13.66
N LYS A 593 -16.05 32.11 12.77
CA LYS A 593 -17.51 32.15 12.64
C LYS A 593 -18.08 30.81 12.18
N LEU A 594 -17.48 30.16 11.18
CA LEU A 594 -17.94 28.85 10.72
C LEU A 594 -17.84 27.79 11.82
N LEU A 595 -16.75 27.80 12.60
CA LEU A 595 -16.54 26.93 13.75
C LEU A 595 -17.62 27.15 14.83
N SER A 596 -17.94 28.41 15.13
CA SER A 596 -19.01 28.76 16.06
C SER A 596 -20.38 28.26 15.57
N ASP A 597 -20.68 28.44 14.29
CA ASP A 597 -21.94 28.01 13.69
C ASP A 597 -22.08 26.48 13.68
N LEU A 598 -20.99 25.75 13.38
CA LEU A 598 -20.91 24.29 13.48
C LEU A 598 -21.16 23.82 14.91
N HIS A 599 -20.49 24.41 15.89
CA HIS A 599 -20.70 24.10 17.30
C HIS A 599 -22.16 24.33 17.73
N GLN A 600 -22.77 25.42 17.26
CA GLN A 600 -24.18 25.70 17.55
C GLN A 600 -25.11 24.66 16.90
N LYS A 601 -24.81 24.21 15.69
CA LYS A 601 -25.59 23.18 14.99
C LYS A 601 -25.45 21.81 15.63
N ASP A 602 -24.25 21.43 16.04
CA ASP A 602 -24.01 20.18 16.76
C ASP A 602 -24.77 20.16 18.10
N ALA A 603 -24.76 21.27 18.84
CA ALA A 603 -25.53 21.40 20.08
C ALA A 603 -27.05 21.27 19.85
N GLN A 604 -27.58 21.82 18.74
CA GLN A 604 -28.99 21.68 18.36
C GLN A 604 -29.35 20.23 18.03
N LEU A 605 -28.48 19.52 17.29
CA LEU A 605 -28.69 18.12 16.93
C LEU A 605 -28.63 17.20 18.15
N GLU A 606 -27.69 17.43 19.07
CA GLU A 606 -27.58 16.69 20.33
C GLU A 606 -28.85 16.86 21.20
N MET A 607 -29.36 18.09 21.31
CA MET A 607 -30.62 18.33 22.02
C MET A 607 -31.80 17.60 21.35
N ALA A 608 -31.95 17.72 20.03
CA ALA A 608 -33.03 17.05 19.31
C ALA A 608 -32.95 15.52 19.43
N ARG A 609 -31.74 14.96 19.42
CA ARG A 609 -31.52 13.54 19.64
C ARG A 609 -31.94 13.10 21.05
N LYS A 610 -31.53 13.83 22.09
CA LYS A 610 -31.92 13.55 23.48
C LYS A 610 -33.43 13.64 23.70
N ASP A 611 -34.08 14.63 23.08
CA ASP A 611 -35.53 14.78 23.17
C ASP A 611 -36.25 13.62 22.46
N SER A 612 -35.75 13.17 21.31
CA SER A 612 -36.29 12.01 20.60
C SER A 612 -36.07 10.69 21.34
N GLU A 613 -34.89 10.48 21.92
CA GLU A 613 -34.57 9.30 22.74
C GLU A 613 -35.44 9.27 24.02
N SER A 614 -35.59 10.42 24.68
CA SER A 614 -36.51 10.59 25.83
C SER A 614 -37.95 10.22 25.49
N ALA A 615 -38.46 10.69 24.34
CA ALA A 615 -39.81 10.37 23.88
C ALA A 615 -39.99 8.88 23.56
N ALA A 616 -38.99 8.26 22.90
CA ALA A 616 -39.01 6.83 22.59
C ALA A 616 -38.97 5.97 23.85
N VAL A 617 -38.11 6.32 24.82
CA VAL A 617 -38.03 5.62 26.13
C VAL A 617 -39.33 5.76 26.91
N GLN A 618 -39.98 6.94 26.90
CA GLN A 618 -41.30 7.10 27.53
C GLN A 618 -42.39 6.26 26.85
N SER A 619 -42.37 6.13 25.52
CA SER A 619 -43.31 5.30 24.78
C SER A 619 -43.13 3.82 25.12
N LEU A 620 -41.90 3.32 25.07
CA LEU A 620 -41.56 1.94 25.43
C LEU A 620 -41.93 1.62 26.88
N ASN A 621 -41.68 2.54 27.81
CA ASN A 621 -42.06 2.34 29.21
C ASN A 621 -43.60 2.28 29.39
N LYS A 622 -44.37 3.03 28.60
CA LYS A 622 -45.84 2.93 28.62
C LYS A 622 -46.33 1.61 28.05
N GLU A 623 -45.76 1.15 26.94
CA GLU A 623 -46.09 -0.16 26.35
C GLU A 623 -45.70 -1.31 27.28
N LEU A 624 -44.53 -1.23 27.92
CA LEU A 624 -44.07 -2.20 28.91
C LEU A 624 -45.00 -2.23 30.14
N ALA A 625 -45.43 -1.06 30.64
CA ALA A 625 -46.39 -0.99 31.74
C ALA A 625 -47.76 -1.59 31.36
N ALA A 626 -48.23 -1.36 30.13
CA ALA A 626 -49.46 -1.96 29.62
C ALA A 626 -49.34 -3.48 29.49
N SER A 627 -48.22 -3.97 28.94
CA SER A 627 -47.95 -5.41 28.83
C SER A 627 -47.85 -6.08 30.20
N ASN A 628 -47.17 -5.47 31.17
CA ASN A 628 -47.08 -5.97 32.54
C ASN A 628 -48.44 -6.03 33.23
N ASN A 629 -49.32 -5.04 33.02
CA ASN A 629 -50.69 -5.08 33.55
C ASN A 629 -51.50 -6.22 32.93
N LEU A 630 -51.35 -6.46 31.63
CA LEU A 630 -52.03 -7.55 30.94
C LEU A 630 -51.55 -8.93 31.44
N VAL A 631 -50.24 -9.10 31.64
CA VAL A 631 -49.68 -10.32 32.25
C VAL A 631 -50.21 -10.54 33.67
N LYS A 632 -50.40 -9.45 34.43
CA LYS A 632 -50.97 -9.53 35.78
C LYS A 632 -52.43 -9.99 35.75
N GLU A 633 -53.26 -9.45 34.85
CA GLU A 633 -54.64 -9.94 34.65
C GLU A 633 -54.67 -11.43 34.27
N TYR A 634 -53.80 -11.87 33.36
CA TYR A 634 -53.71 -13.29 32.99
C TYR A 634 -53.32 -14.19 34.17
N LEU A 635 -52.46 -13.71 35.07
CA LEU A 635 -52.09 -14.45 36.28
C LEU A 635 -53.26 -14.53 37.27
N ASP A 636 -53.97 -13.43 37.49
CA ASP A 636 -55.15 -13.39 38.37
C ASP A 636 -56.27 -14.31 37.83
N ASP A 637 -56.49 -14.32 36.51
CA ASP A 637 -57.46 -15.22 35.85
C ASP A 637 -57.03 -16.68 35.94
N LYS A 638 -55.74 -16.97 35.77
CA LYS A 638 -55.19 -18.32 35.95
C LYS A 638 -55.40 -18.82 37.39
N GLU A 639 -55.19 -17.96 38.38
CA GLU A 639 -55.37 -18.29 39.79
C GLU A 639 -56.86 -18.55 40.12
N LYS A 640 -57.77 -17.74 39.58
CA LYS A 640 -59.23 -17.99 39.65
C LYS A 640 -59.62 -19.32 39.04
N LEU A 641 -59.17 -19.60 37.81
CA LEU A 641 -59.48 -20.86 37.12
C LEU A 641 -58.93 -22.06 37.90
N SER A 642 -57.75 -21.93 38.50
CA SER A 642 -57.18 -22.99 39.35
C SER A 642 -58.04 -23.27 40.57
N LEU A 643 -58.52 -22.23 41.27
CA LEU A 643 -59.43 -22.37 42.41
C LEU A 643 -60.76 -23.00 42.01
N GLU A 644 -61.26 -22.66 40.82
CA GLU A 644 -62.52 -23.20 40.29
C GLU A 644 -62.38 -24.68 39.89
N ILE A 645 -61.26 -25.07 39.27
CA ILE A 645 -60.92 -26.48 39.00
C ILE A 645 -60.81 -27.29 40.29
N GLU A 646 -60.19 -26.72 41.34
CA GLU A 646 -60.06 -27.38 42.64
C GLU A 646 -61.42 -27.54 43.34
N ALA A 647 -62.28 -26.51 43.28
CA ALA A 647 -63.64 -26.58 43.80
C ALA A 647 -64.50 -27.63 43.06
N LEU A 648 -64.37 -27.70 41.72
CA LEU A 648 -65.06 -28.70 40.91
C LEU A 648 -64.55 -30.12 41.21
N SER A 649 -63.24 -30.31 41.36
CA SER A 649 -62.65 -31.60 41.74
C SER A 649 -63.16 -32.08 43.10
N ASN A 650 -63.22 -31.19 44.10
CA ASN A 650 -63.76 -31.52 45.42
C ASN A 650 -65.27 -31.86 45.37
N ARG A 651 -66.06 -31.16 44.55
CA ARG A 651 -67.47 -31.50 44.33
C ARG A 651 -67.63 -32.87 43.67
N LEU A 652 -66.78 -33.20 42.70
CA LEU A 652 -66.77 -34.49 42.03
C LEU A 652 -66.46 -35.62 43.00
N ALA A 653 -65.42 -35.46 43.82
CA ALA A 653 -65.07 -36.43 44.87
C ALA A 653 -66.24 -36.67 45.86
N SER A 654 -66.92 -35.61 46.30
CA SER A 654 -68.09 -35.74 47.18
C SER A 654 -69.27 -36.47 46.53
N LYS A 655 -69.44 -36.30 45.21
CA LYS A 655 -70.50 -36.97 44.44
C LYS A 655 -70.17 -38.45 44.25
N GLU A 656 -68.92 -38.77 43.96
CA GLU A 656 -68.41 -40.15 43.87
C GLU A 656 -68.57 -40.90 45.19
N GLU A 657 -68.25 -40.28 46.33
CA GLU A 657 -68.51 -40.87 47.66
C GLU A 657 -70.01 -41.13 47.88
N SER A 658 -70.89 -40.18 47.52
CA SER A 658 -72.33 -40.38 47.65
C SER A 658 -72.87 -41.47 46.72
N GLU A 659 -72.32 -41.59 45.51
CA GLU A 659 -72.69 -42.64 44.57
C GLU A 659 -72.23 -44.01 45.08
N GLN A 660 -71.05 -44.09 45.67
CA GLN A 660 -70.53 -45.31 46.29
C GLN A 660 -71.40 -45.75 47.47
N LEU A 661 -71.85 -44.81 48.30
CA LEU A 661 -72.73 -45.06 49.43
C LEU A 661 -74.12 -45.54 48.98
N MET A 662 -74.70 -44.87 47.97
CA MET A 662 -75.93 -45.32 47.30
C MET A 662 -75.79 -46.71 46.69
N ARG A 663 -74.66 -47.02 46.03
CA ARG A 663 -74.40 -48.37 45.50
C ARG A 663 -74.35 -49.41 46.61
N GLN A 664 -73.72 -49.11 47.75
CA GLN A 664 -73.70 -50.00 48.91
C GLN A 664 -75.09 -50.26 49.46
N GLU A 665 -75.90 -49.21 49.66
CA GLU A 665 -77.30 -49.34 50.10
C GLU A 665 -78.14 -50.17 49.13
N LEU A 666 -77.95 -49.97 47.82
CA LEU A 666 -78.66 -50.72 46.78
C LEU A 666 -78.24 -52.20 46.77
N THR A 667 -76.96 -52.52 47.03
CA THR A 667 -76.52 -53.90 47.22
C THR A 667 -77.07 -54.54 48.50
N ALA A 668 -77.15 -53.79 49.60
CA ALA A 668 -77.74 -54.27 50.85
C ALA A 668 -79.25 -54.54 50.69
N ALA A 669 -79.97 -53.64 50.01
CA ALA A 669 -81.39 -53.82 49.71
C ALA A 669 -81.63 -55.05 48.80
N ARG A 670 -80.76 -55.29 47.81
CA ARG A 670 -80.82 -56.52 46.99
C ARG A 670 -80.63 -57.78 47.82
N LEU A 671 -79.64 -57.79 48.73
CA LEU A 671 -79.40 -58.93 49.62
C LEU A 671 -80.62 -59.20 50.52
N GLN A 672 -81.26 -58.14 51.01
CA GLN A 672 -82.46 -58.24 51.83
C GLN A 672 -83.67 -58.74 51.02
N ILE A 673 -83.82 -58.31 49.76
CA ILE A 673 -84.82 -58.85 48.83
C ILE A 673 -84.58 -60.33 48.57
N ASP A 674 -83.34 -60.76 48.39
CA ASP A 674 -82.98 -62.17 48.17
C ASP A 674 -83.30 -63.02 49.43
N GLN A 675 -82.97 -62.51 50.62
CA GLN A 675 -83.32 -63.15 51.89
C GLN A 675 -84.84 -63.28 52.07
N LEU A 676 -85.59 -62.20 51.85
CA LEU A 676 -87.05 -62.22 51.93
C LEU A 676 -87.67 -63.12 50.85
N SER A 677 -87.06 -63.21 49.67
CA SER A 677 -87.50 -64.12 48.61
C SER A 677 -87.26 -65.58 48.99
N GLN A 678 -86.14 -65.87 49.65
CA GLN A 678 -85.81 -67.20 50.16
C GLN A 678 -86.73 -67.58 51.33
N GLU A 679 -87.03 -66.66 52.23
CA GLU A 679 -87.99 -66.83 53.33
C GLU A 679 -89.42 -67.02 52.81
N LYS A 680 -89.83 -66.23 51.79
CA LYS A 680 -91.09 -66.42 51.08
C LYS A 680 -91.17 -67.80 50.43
N GLN A 681 -90.09 -68.29 49.82
CA GLN A 681 -90.07 -69.63 49.24
C GLN A 681 -90.23 -70.72 50.31
N LEU A 682 -89.58 -70.57 51.46
CA LEU A 682 -89.74 -71.47 52.61
C LEU A 682 -91.16 -71.42 53.20
N LEU A 683 -91.79 -70.25 53.23
CA LEU A 683 -93.18 -70.08 53.65
C LEU A 683 -94.17 -70.67 52.62
N ILE A 684 -93.90 -70.56 51.33
CA ILE A 684 -94.66 -71.25 50.27
C ILE A 684 -94.53 -72.78 50.44
N ASP A 685 -93.33 -73.28 50.74
CA ASP A 685 -93.09 -74.71 50.99
C ASP A 685 -93.75 -75.18 52.31
N GLN A 686 -93.96 -74.28 53.28
CA GLN A 686 -94.74 -74.53 54.50
C GLN A 686 -96.26 -74.46 54.25
N GLU A 687 -96.75 -73.51 53.46
CA GLU A 687 -98.16 -73.42 53.06
C GLU A 687 -98.58 -74.63 52.22
N GLN A 688 -97.74 -75.09 51.28
CA GLN A 688 -97.99 -76.32 50.52
C GLN A 688 -98.05 -77.58 51.40
N LYS A 689 -97.43 -77.55 52.59
CA LYS A 689 -97.55 -78.60 53.62
C LYS A 689 -98.73 -78.39 54.58
N ALA A 690 -99.29 -77.18 54.66
CA ALA A 690 -100.32 -76.78 55.63
C ALA A 690 -101.73 -76.61 55.03
N SER A 691 -101.92 -76.64 53.71
CA SER A 691 -103.24 -76.51 53.07
C SER A 691 -103.79 -77.82 52.52
N ALA A 692 -103.99 -78.79 53.41
CA ALA A 692 -105.27 -79.48 53.47
C ALA A 692 -106.14 -78.67 54.44
N SER A 693 -107.26 -78.12 53.95
CA SER A 693 -108.26 -77.30 54.64
C SER A 693 -108.14 -75.76 54.48
N GLY A 694 -109.19 -75.17 53.89
CA GLY A 694 -109.94 -74.05 54.49
C GLY A 694 -109.55 -72.59 54.21
N ASP A 695 -110.13 -72.03 53.14
CA ASP A 695 -110.87 -70.75 53.00
C ASP A 695 -110.50 -69.46 53.80
N GLY A 696 -110.32 -68.34 53.07
CA GLY A 696 -111.02 -67.07 53.38
C GLY A 696 -110.23 -65.77 53.68
N SER A 697 -110.58 -64.71 52.93
CA SER A 697 -110.65 -63.25 53.27
C SER A 697 -109.58 -62.22 52.84
N LYS A 698 -110.02 -61.42 51.84
CA LYS A 698 -109.82 -60.00 51.45
C LYS A 698 -109.42 -58.90 52.49
N VAL A 699 -108.84 -57.82 51.92
CA VAL A 699 -109.09 -56.32 51.99
C VAL A 699 -107.89 -55.42 52.42
N LYS A 700 -107.72 -54.30 51.65
CA LYS A 700 -107.15 -52.94 51.94
C LYS A 700 -105.69 -52.75 51.48
N VAL A 701 -105.22 -51.63 50.91
CA VAL A 701 -105.50 -50.19 51.13
C VAL A 701 -105.17 -49.39 49.86
N GLY A 702 -105.97 -48.37 49.52
CA GLY A 702 -105.73 -47.41 48.43
C GLY A 702 -105.34 -46.01 48.92
N THR A 703 -104.13 -45.85 49.47
CA THR A 703 -103.60 -44.53 49.91
C THR A 703 -102.22 -44.18 49.34
N GLU A 704 -101.70 -44.95 48.38
CA GLU A 704 -100.35 -44.74 47.81
C GLU A 704 -100.36 -43.98 46.47
N LEU A 705 -101.53 -43.69 45.88
CA LEU A 705 -101.62 -43.18 44.51
C LEU A 705 -101.51 -41.64 44.39
N THR A 706 -101.66 -40.88 45.48
CA THR A 706 -101.56 -39.41 45.46
C THR A 706 -100.16 -38.88 45.78
N GLY A 707 -99.36 -39.57 46.60
CA GLY A 707 -97.97 -39.20 46.88
C GLY A 707 -97.03 -39.42 45.68
N ALA A 708 -97.21 -40.53 44.95
CA ALA A 708 -96.41 -40.84 43.78
C ALA A 708 -96.59 -39.86 42.59
N VAL A 709 -97.73 -39.16 42.52
CA VAL A 709 -98.03 -38.19 41.45
C VAL A 709 -97.40 -36.82 41.73
N ASP A 710 -97.39 -36.37 42.99
CA ASP A 710 -96.73 -35.12 43.39
C ASP A 710 -95.19 -35.26 43.37
N GLU A 711 -94.66 -36.45 43.72
CA GLU A 711 -93.24 -36.76 43.62
C GLU A 711 -92.77 -36.90 42.16
N ALA A 712 -93.59 -37.49 41.29
CA ALA A 712 -93.33 -37.53 39.84
C ALA A 712 -93.36 -36.11 39.22
N ARG A 713 -94.22 -35.21 39.70
CA ARG A 713 -94.32 -33.84 39.21
C ARG A 713 -93.10 -32.99 39.62
N LEU A 714 -92.61 -33.13 40.85
CA LEU A 714 -91.38 -32.48 41.30
C LEU A 714 -90.15 -33.00 40.54
N VAL A 715 -90.10 -34.30 40.25
CA VAL A 715 -89.03 -34.89 39.44
C VAL A 715 -89.07 -34.38 37.99
N ASP A 716 -90.25 -34.19 37.40
CA ASP A 716 -90.36 -33.70 36.02
C ASP A 716 -90.00 -32.20 35.90
N GLU A 717 -90.34 -31.40 36.91
CA GLU A 717 -89.96 -29.99 37.01
C GLU A 717 -88.45 -29.82 37.22
N GLN A 718 -87.83 -30.68 38.05
CA GLN A 718 -86.39 -30.74 38.22
C GLN A 718 -85.66 -31.25 36.96
N ARG A 719 -86.27 -32.18 36.23
CA ARG A 719 -85.76 -32.70 34.94
C ARG A 719 -85.81 -31.65 33.83
N PHE A 720 -86.78 -30.72 33.87
CA PHE A 720 -86.87 -29.61 32.94
C PHE A 720 -85.74 -28.59 33.18
N VAL A 721 -85.50 -28.20 34.44
CA VAL A 721 -84.39 -27.30 34.82
C VAL A 721 -83.03 -27.91 34.47
N SER A 722 -82.81 -29.19 34.77
CA SER A 722 -81.58 -29.88 34.38
C SER A 722 -81.42 -30.00 32.87
N LYS A 723 -82.50 -30.06 32.09
CA LYS A 723 -82.43 -30.03 30.62
C LYS A 723 -81.99 -28.67 30.09
N GLU A 724 -82.48 -27.58 30.67
CA GLU A 724 -82.12 -26.21 30.28
C GLU A 724 -80.66 -25.89 30.63
N GLU A 725 -80.19 -26.34 31.80
CA GLU A 725 -78.77 -26.24 32.17
C GLU A 725 -77.86 -27.05 31.24
N VAL A 726 -78.29 -28.25 30.82
CA VAL A 726 -77.54 -29.08 29.87
C VAL A 726 -77.46 -28.42 28.49
N GLU A 727 -78.51 -27.76 28.02
CA GLU A 727 -78.45 -27.03 26.75
C GLU A 727 -77.53 -25.80 26.82
N LYS A 728 -77.54 -25.04 27.92
CA LYS A 728 -76.57 -23.95 28.11
C LYS A 728 -75.13 -24.42 28.12
N LEU A 729 -74.84 -25.52 28.81
CA LEU A 729 -73.49 -26.10 28.84
C LEU A 729 -73.05 -26.62 27.46
N LYS A 730 -73.97 -27.08 26.60
CA LYS A 730 -73.66 -27.45 25.21
C LYS A 730 -73.32 -26.24 24.35
N GLU A 731 -74.03 -25.12 24.53
CA GLU A 731 -73.71 -23.87 23.82
C GLU A 731 -72.36 -23.30 24.24
N GLU A 732 -72.06 -23.27 25.54
CA GLU A 732 -70.75 -22.86 26.06
C GLU A 732 -69.62 -23.77 25.58
N LEU A 733 -69.84 -25.10 25.54
CA LEU A 733 -68.88 -26.05 24.99
C LEU A 733 -68.62 -25.79 23.50
N ALA A 734 -69.67 -25.49 22.72
CA ALA A 734 -69.54 -25.16 21.31
C ALA A 734 -68.79 -23.83 21.07
N GLU A 735 -68.98 -22.83 21.95
CA GLU A 735 -68.24 -21.57 21.95
C GLU A 735 -66.76 -21.79 22.22
N ARG A 736 -66.44 -22.56 23.27
CA ARG A 736 -65.04 -22.92 23.61
C ARG A 736 -64.39 -23.75 22.51
N GLN A 737 -65.13 -24.64 21.87
CA GLN A 737 -64.62 -25.42 20.73
C GLN A 737 -64.22 -24.50 19.56
N ARG A 738 -65.03 -23.47 19.26
CA ARG A 738 -64.73 -22.44 18.25
C ARG A 738 -63.48 -21.63 18.62
N GLU A 739 -63.36 -21.23 19.87
CA GLU A 739 -62.21 -20.48 20.39
C GLU A 739 -60.91 -21.30 20.29
N VAL A 740 -60.95 -22.58 20.67
CA VAL A 740 -59.81 -23.51 20.52
C VAL A 740 -59.43 -23.70 19.06
N THR A 741 -60.39 -23.81 18.13
CA THR A 741 -60.06 -23.90 16.70
C THR A 741 -59.44 -22.62 16.15
N SER A 742 -59.85 -21.45 16.63
CA SER A 742 -59.27 -20.15 16.27
C SER A 742 -57.83 -20.02 16.76
N LEU A 743 -57.57 -20.39 18.02
CA LEU A 743 -56.23 -20.37 18.60
C LEU A 743 -55.28 -21.34 17.89
N ARG A 744 -55.74 -22.56 17.56
CA ARG A 744 -54.95 -23.51 16.76
C ARG A 744 -54.61 -22.97 15.37
N LEU A 745 -55.53 -22.25 14.73
CA LEU A 745 -55.26 -21.62 13.43
C LEU A 745 -54.21 -20.51 13.56
N ASN A 746 -54.28 -19.69 14.60
CA ASN A 746 -53.29 -18.67 14.88
C ASN A 746 -51.91 -19.26 15.22
N GLU A 747 -51.88 -20.36 15.95
CA GLU A 747 -50.64 -21.11 16.25
C GLU A 747 -49.98 -21.66 14.99
N VAL A 748 -50.77 -22.26 14.08
CA VAL A 748 -50.25 -22.73 12.78
C VAL A 748 -49.73 -21.56 11.95
N ASN A 749 -50.44 -20.44 11.89
CA ASN A 749 -49.98 -19.25 11.17
C ASN A 749 -48.69 -18.67 11.77
N ALA A 750 -48.58 -18.61 13.10
CA ALA A 750 -47.36 -18.16 13.78
C ALA A 750 -46.18 -19.09 13.49
N ASN A 751 -46.41 -20.41 13.46
CA ASN A 751 -45.38 -21.40 13.11
C ASN A 751 -44.92 -21.29 11.65
N VAL A 752 -45.83 -21.01 10.71
CA VAL A 752 -45.48 -20.76 9.30
C VAL A 752 -44.61 -19.49 9.19
N LEU A 753 -45.02 -18.39 9.83
CA LEU A 753 -44.23 -17.15 9.83
C LEU A 753 -42.85 -17.34 10.48
N ALA A 754 -42.76 -18.10 11.57
CA ALA A 754 -41.49 -18.43 12.19
C ALA A 754 -40.61 -19.30 11.28
N SER A 755 -41.19 -20.25 10.55
CA SER A 755 -40.48 -21.07 9.57
C SER A 755 -39.98 -20.24 8.38
N GLU A 756 -40.79 -19.30 7.87
CA GLU A 756 -40.38 -18.38 6.80
C GLU A 756 -39.27 -17.43 7.25
N ALA A 757 -39.35 -16.90 8.47
CA ALA A 757 -38.30 -16.08 9.06
C ALA A 757 -36.99 -16.88 9.21
N LYS A 758 -37.08 -18.13 9.65
CA LYS A 758 -35.93 -19.02 9.77
C LYS A 758 -35.28 -19.29 8.41
N GLN A 759 -36.07 -19.61 7.37
CA GLN A 759 -35.55 -19.78 6.00
C GLN A 759 -34.86 -18.53 5.47
N LYS A 760 -35.40 -17.33 5.73
CA LYS A 760 -34.76 -16.07 5.33
C LYS A 760 -33.42 -15.87 6.03
N ILE A 761 -33.35 -16.15 7.33
CA ILE A 761 -32.10 -16.06 8.10
C ILE A 761 -31.07 -17.05 7.54
N GLU A 762 -31.47 -18.29 7.24
CA GLU A 762 -30.58 -19.29 6.62
C GLU A 762 -30.02 -18.79 5.27
N LEU A 763 -30.86 -18.24 4.40
CA LEU A 763 -30.44 -17.65 3.12
C LEU A 763 -29.49 -16.45 3.28
N TYR A 764 -29.73 -15.59 4.27
CA TYR A 764 -28.81 -14.48 4.56
C TYR A 764 -27.45 -14.99 5.03
N ASN A 765 -27.42 -16.02 5.88
CA ASN A 765 -26.18 -16.63 6.35
C ASN A 765 -25.40 -17.29 5.20
N GLU A 766 -26.08 -18.01 4.30
CA GLU A 766 -25.45 -18.58 3.11
C GLU A 766 -24.84 -17.51 2.19
N LEU A 767 -25.56 -16.40 1.98
CA LEU A 767 -25.06 -15.29 1.17
C LEU A 767 -23.85 -14.60 1.83
N GLU A 768 -23.84 -14.48 3.15
CA GLU A 768 -22.72 -13.93 3.92
C GLU A 768 -21.49 -14.84 3.84
N GLU A 769 -21.68 -16.16 3.94
CA GLU A 769 -20.64 -17.18 3.72
C GLU A 769 -20.04 -17.11 2.32
N ASP A 770 -20.87 -17.00 1.28
CA ASP A 770 -20.41 -16.88 -0.10
C ASP A 770 -19.67 -15.55 -0.34
N TRP A 771 -20.10 -14.47 0.32
CA TRP A 771 -19.39 -13.20 0.28
C TRP A 771 -18.03 -13.28 0.98
N LYS A 772 -17.95 -13.92 2.15
CA LYS A 772 -16.68 -14.20 2.86
C LYS A 772 -15.73 -15.03 2.00
N LYS A 773 -16.23 -16.08 1.33
CA LYS A 773 -15.42 -16.88 0.39
C LYS A 773 -14.93 -16.07 -0.79
N LYS A 774 -15.75 -15.17 -1.33
CA LYS A 774 -15.34 -14.28 -2.43
C LYS A 774 -14.27 -13.29 -1.98
N GLN A 775 -14.42 -12.71 -0.79
CA GLN A 775 -13.44 -11.83 -0.19
C GLN A 775 -12.10 -12.54 0.05
N LEU A 776 -12.14 -13.79 0.55
CA LEU A 776 -10.94 -14.60 0.74
C LEU A 776 -10.21 -14.86 -0.60
N ARG A 777 -10.93 -15.25 -1.65
CA ARG A 777 -10.35 -15.46 -3.00
C ARG A 777 -9.71 -14.19 -3.56
N LEU A 778 -10.29 -13.02 -3.30
CA LEU A 778 -9.72 -11.74 -3.72
C LEU A 778 -8.45 -11.42 -2.93
N SER A 779 -8.42 -11.69 -1.62
CA SER A 779 -7.23 -11.53 -0.78
C SER A 779 -6.09 -12.44 -1.25
N GLU A 780 -6.37 -13.73 -1.46
CA GLU A 780 -5.39 -14.69 -2.00
C GLU A 780 -4.85 -14.23 -3.35
N LYS A 781 -5.69 -13.64 -4.20
CA LYS A 781 -5.27 -13.12 -5.50
C LYS A 781 -4.36 -11.89 -5.37
N ILE A 782 -4.63 -11.02 -4.40
CA ILE A 782 -3.78 -9.86 -4.08
C ILE A 782 -2.43 -10.34 -3.56
N ASP A 783 -2.39 -11.33 -2.67
CA ASP A 783 -1.14 -11.89 -2.13
C ASP A 783 -0.28 -12.55 -3.22
N GLU A 784 -0.92 -13.29 -4.13
CA GLU A 784 -0.29 -13.90 -5.31
C GLU A 784 0.34 -12.81 -6.21
N LEU A 785 -0.41 -11.76 -6.56
CA LEU A 785 0.09 -10.66 -7.39
C LEU A 785 1.21 -9.87 -6.69
N THR A 786 1.11 -9.68 -5.38
CA THR A 786 2.14 -9.02 -4.56
C THR A 786 3.43 -9.82 -4.56
N THR A 787 3.32 -11.15 -4.42
CA THR A 787 4.47 -12.06 -4.48
C THR A 787 5.12 -12.05 -5.86
N GLN A 788 4.34 -12.05 -6.94
CA GLN A 788 4.85 -11.96 -8.31
C GLN A 788 5.56 -10.62 -8.58
N LEU A 789 5.01 -9.51 -8.07
CA LEU A 789 5.63 -8.20 -8.17
C LEU A 789 6.98 -8.15 -7.43
N GLU A 790 7.05 -8.73 -6.23
CA GLU A 790 8.28 -8.76 -5.44
C GLU A 790 9.35 -9.64 -6.11
N GLN A 791 8.96 -10.79 -6.67
CA GLN A 791 9.86 -11.62 -7.47
C GLN A 791 10.36 -10.90 -8.72
N ALA A 792 9.52 -10.10 -9.39
CA ALA A 792 9.93 -9.31 -10.55
C ALA A 792 10.93 -8.22 -10.16
N LYS A 793 10.68 -7.49 -9.06
CA LYS A 793 11.61 -6.48 -8.52
C LYS A 793 12.94 -7.08 -8.09
N ALA A 794 12.93 -8.24 -7.44
CA ALA A 794 14.15 -8.93 -7.04
C ALA A 794 15.00 -9.36 -8.25
N ARG A 795 14.37 -9.75 -9.36
CA ARG A 795 15.07 -10.09 -10.62
C ARG A 795 15.72 -8.85 -11.25
N THR A 796 14.99 -7.74 -11.39
CA THR A 796 15.53 -6.52 -12.00
C THR A 796 16.68 -5.93 -11.20
N GLN A 797 16.56 -5.89 -9.86
CA GLN A 797 17.64 -5.41 -8.99
C GLN A 797 18.89 -6.31 -9.06
N CYS A 798 18.72 -7.63 -9.15
CA CYS A 798 19.85 -8.55 -9.28
C CYS A 798 20.58 -8.36 -10.62
N GLU A 799 19.84 -8.18 -11.72
CA GLU A 799 20.40 -7.92 -13.05
C GLU A 799 21.16 -6.59 -13.12
N GLU A 800 20.62 -5.52 -12.51
CA GLU A 800 21.30 -4.22 -12.42
C GLU A 800 22.58 -4.31 -11.58
N ILE A 801 22.53 -4.98 -10.42
CA ILE A 801 23.69 -5.20 -9.55
C ILE A 801 24.77 -5.99 -10.29
N ASP A 802 24.39 -7.04 -11.04
CA ASP A 802 25.35 -7.84 -11.80
C ASP A 802 25.93 -7.10 -13.02
N SER A 803 25.16 -6.18 -13.65
CA SER A 803 25.68 -5.27 -14.68
C SER A 803 26.72 -4.32 -14.10
N LEU A 804 26.41 -3.66 -12.98
CA LEU A 804 27.34 -2.76 -12.28
C LEU A 804 28.60 -3.48 -11.82
N ARG A 805 28.47 -4.73 -11.35
CA ARG A 805 29.64 -5.58 -11.01
C ARG A 805 30.53 -5.87 -12.21
N LYS A 806 29.96 -6.13 -13.39
CA LYS A 806 30.72 -6.34 -14.63
C LYS A 806 31.44 -5.08 -15.09
N GLU A 807 30.78 -3.92 -15.03
CA GLU A 807 31.40 -2.62 -15.36
C GLU A 807 32.54 -2.26 -14.38
N LEU A 808 32.34 -2.54 -13.10
CA LEU A 808 33.35 -2.33 -12.06
C LEU A 808 34.56 -3.26 -12.25
N ALA A 809 34.33 -4.52 -12.60
CA ALA A 809 35.41 -5.46 -12.93
C ALA A 809 36.20 -5.03 -14.18
N PHE A 810 35.52 -4.53 -15.21
CA PHE A 810 36.15 -3.97 -16.40
C PHE A 810 37.01 -2.74 -16.07
N SER A 811 36.46 -1.82 -15.27
CA SER A 811 37.18 -0.63 -14.81
C SER A 811 38.42 -0.99 -13.99
N HIS A 812 38.31 -1.96 -13.09
CA HIS A 812 39.45 -2.49 -12.34
C HIS A 812 40.52 -3.12 -13.25
N SER A 813 40.13 -3.79 -14.33
CA SER A 813 41.05 -4.33 -15.34
C SER A 813 41.80 -3.21 -16.08
N ILE A 814 41.11 -2.14 -16.49
CA ILE A 814 41.73 -0.95 -17.11
C ILE A 814 42.71 -0.29 -16.14
N ILE A 815 42.31 -0.09 -14.89
CA ILE A 815 43.15 0.53 -13.87
C ILE A 815 44.40 -0.32 -13.62
N ALA A 816 44.27 -1.65 -13.55
CA ALA A 816 45.41 -2.55 -13.43
C ALA A 816 46.35 -2.47 -14.63
N ASP A 817 45.81 -2.37 -15.86
CA ASP A 817 46.61 -2.21 -17.07
C ASP A 817 47.35 -0.87 -17.12
N GLN A 818 46.67 0.22 -16.76
CA GLN A 818 47.28 1.55 -16.64
C GLN A 818 48.37 1.58 -15.59
N ARG A 819 48.16 0.98 -14.41
CA ARG A 819 49.19 0.88 -13.36
C ARG A 819 50.41 0.08 -13.83
N ARG A 820 50.22 -1.01 -14.58
CA ARG A 820 51.33 -1.77 -15.19
C ARG A 820 52.10 -0.93 -16.21
N LYS A 821 51.40 -0.18 -17.07
CA LYS A 821 52.02 0.74 -18.04
C LYS A 821 52.83 1.84 -17.36
N VAL A 822 52.29 2.46 -16.32
CA VAL A 822 52.99 3.48 -15.52
C VAL A 822 54.24 2.90 -14.89
N THR A 823 54.16 1.70 -14.31
CA THR A 823 55.32 1.02 -13.72
C THR A 823 56.40 0.73 -14.77
N ALA A 824 56.01 0.20 -15.93
CA ALA A 824 56.95 -0.08 -17.02
C ALA A 824 57.61 1.18 -17.61
N LEU A 825 56.86 2.29 -17.69
CA LEU A 825 57.41 3.58 -18.11
C LEU A 825 58.38 4.14 -17.07
N GLN A 826 58.04 4.02 -15.77
CA GLN A 826 58.93 4.44 -14.69
C GLN A 826 60.24 3.63 -14.70
N GLU A 827 60.18 2.30 -14.85
CA GLU A 827 61.37 1.46 -14.99
C GLU A 827 62.24 1.84 -16.19
N LYS A 828 61.61 2.29 -17.29
CA LYS A 828 62.33 2.75 -18.48
C LYS A 828 62.99 4.10 -18.26
N ILE A 829 62.34 5.02 -17.55
CA ILE A 829 62.93 6.30 -17.12
C ILE A 829 64.12 6.01 -16.20
N ASP A 830 63.94 5.18 -15.18
CA ASP A 830 65.01 4.81 -14.25
C ASP A 830 66.19 4.12 -14.97
N SER A 831 65.92 3.37 -16.04
CA SER A 831 66.95 2.75 -16.88
C SER A 831 67.69 3.76 -17.76
N LEU A 832 67.00 4.78 -18.28
CA LEU A 832 67.60 5.87 -19.05
C LEU A 832 68.42 6.81 -18.16
N ASP A 833 67.94 7.09 -16.95
CA ASP A 833 68.66 7.91 -15.97
C ASP A 833 69.93 7.21 -15.45
N ARG A 834 70.00 5.87 -15.54
CA ARG A 834 71.22 5.09 -15.27
C ARG A 834 72.26 5.17 -16.40
N ILE A 835 71.91 5.66 -17.59
CA ILE A 835 72.87 5.93 -18.66
C ILE A 835 73.44 7.34 -18.45
N SER A 836 74.59 7.41 -17.77
CA SER A 836 75.27 8.67 -17.43
C SER A 836 75.67 9.48 -18.67
N ALA A 837 75.54 10.81 -18.55
CA ALA A 837 75.94 11.85 -19.50
C ALA A 837 77.45 11.99 -19.75
N ASP A 838 78.24 10.93 -19.51
CA ASP A 838 79.72 10.96 -19.52
C ASP A 838 80.34 10.03 -20.59
N SER A 839 79.56 9.55 -21.57
CA SER A 839 80.02 8.62 -22.62
C SER A 839 79.76 9.07 -24.07
N VAL A 840 79.45 10.34 -24.34
CA VAL A 840 79.31 10.84 -25.73
C VAL A 840 80.16 12.10 -25.95
N THR A 841 81.45 11.99 -25.65
CA THR A 841 82.49 12.89 -26.18
C THR A 841 83.70 12.08 -26.59
N MET A 842 83.62 11.38 -27.73
CA MET A 842 84.80 11.10 -28.58
C MET A 842 84.36 10.53 -29.94
N GLY A 843 84.74 11.23 -31.03
CA GLY A 843 84.91 10.61 -32.34
C GLY A 843 83.84 10.90 -33.39
N VAL A 844 83.90 12.08 -34.00
CA VAL A 844 83.34 12.34 -35.34
C VAL A 844 84.07 11.46 -36.37
N PRO A 845 83.37 10.87 -37.36
CA PRO A 845 83.65 11.32 -38.73
C PRO A 845 82.37 11.67 -39.50
N HIS A 846 82.42 12.88 -40.06
CA HIS A 846 81.54 13.43 -41.07
C HIS A 846 81.42 12.48 -42.28
N ILE A 847 80.20 12.03 -42.62
CA ILE A 847 79.87 11.62 -43.99
C ILE A 847 78.55 12.30 -44.40
N PHE A 848 78.67 13.07 -45.48
CA PHE A 848 77.63 13.77 -46.21
C PHE A 848 76.59 12.83 -46.83
N SER A 849 75.36 13.36 -46.94
CA SER A 849 74.39 13.13 -48.02
C SER A 849 73.74 11.75 -48.21
N GLY A 850 72.41 11.73 -48.06
CA GLY A 850 71.56 10.76 -48.75
C GLY A 850 70.14 10.67 -48.19
N ARG A 851 69.21 11.50 -48.69
CA ARG A 851 67.79 11.11 -48.69
C ARG A 851 67.70 9.74 -49.35
N ARG A 852 67.31 8.72 -48.60
CA ARG A 852 66.67 7.53 -49.17
C ARG A 852 65.29 7.46 -48.55
N GLU A 853 64.29 7.81 -49.34
CA GLU A 853 62.92 7.38 -49.08
C GLU A 853 62.96 5.86 -48.98
N SER A 854 62.81 5.33 -47.76
CA SER A 854 62.58 3.90 -47.58
C SER A 854 61.19 3.61 -48.15
N LYS A 855 61.12 2.81 -49.22
CA LYS A 855 59.85 2.35 -49.79
C LYS A 855 58.95 1.81 -48.67
N PRO A 856 57.63 2.11 -48.69
CA PRO A 856 56.68 1.53 -47.75
C PRO A 856 56.84 0.01 -47.71
N ARG A 857 56.91 -0.55 -46.50
CA ARG A 857 57.00 -2.00 -46.31
C ARG A 857 55.70 -2.65 -46.76
N MET A 858 55.82 -3.73 -47.52
CA MET A 858 54.65 -4.46 -48.04
C MET A 858 54.12 -5.37 -46.93
N TYR A 859 52.82 -5.44 -46.74
CA TYR A 859 52.19 -6.29 -45.74
C TYR A 859 51.08 -7.08 -46.41
N CYS A 860 51.05 -8.38 -46.18
CA CYS A 860 49.97 -9.24 -46.67
C CYS A 860 48.95 -9.46 -45.56
N ASP A 861 47.77 -8.86 -45.70
CA ASP A 861 46.69 -8.95 -44.71
C ASP A 861 46.12 -10.37 -44.57
N ILE A 862 46.33 -11.25 -45.56
CA ILE A 862 45.77 -12.62 -45.58
C ILE A 862 46.58 -13.58 -44.68
N CYS A 863 47.89 -13.35 -44.54
CA CYS A 863 48.75 -14.22 -43.73
C CYS A 863 49.64 -13.49 -42.74
N GLU A 864 49.44 -12.19 -42.59
CA GLU A 864 50.02 -11.32 -41.56
C GLU A 864 51.56 -11.27 -41.55
N VAL A 865 52.20 -11.46 -42.72
CA VAL A 865 53.66 -11.34 -42.87
C VAL A 865 54.06 -10.07 -43.62
N PHE A 866 55.14 -9.44 -43.15
CA PHE A 866 55.72 -8.25 -43.79
C PHE A 866 56.79 -8.64 -44.82
N ASP A 867 56.84 -7.87 -45.90
CA ASP A 867 57.87 -7.77 -46.96
C ASP A 867 58.13 -9.04 -47.78
N GLN A 868 57.29 -10.07 -47.69
CA GLN A 868 57.46 -11.31 -48.47
C GLN A 868 56.70 -11.32 -49.80
N HIS A 869 55.43 -10.93 -49.79
CA HIS A 869 54.57 -10.83 -50.97
C HIS A 869 53.49 -9.77 -50.71
N GLU A 870 52.90 -9.23 -51.76
CA GLU A 870 51.72 -8.38 -51.65
C GLU A 870 50.47 -9.25 -51.43
N THR A 871 49.41 -8.67 -50.88
CA THR A 871 48.17 -9.40 -50.59
C THR A 871 47.69 -10.21 -51.79
N GLU A 872 47.72 -9.65 -53.01
CA GLU A 872 47.23 -10.28 -54.25
C GLU A 872 48.04 -11.51 -54.72
N ASP A 873 49.29 -11.67 -54.27
CA ASP A 873 50.17 -12.79 -54.62
C ASP A 873 50.22 -13.86 -53.51
N CYS A 874 49.30 -13.79 -52.54
CA CYS A 874 49.27 -14.75 -51.44
C CYS A 874 48.88 -16.13 -51.95
N SER A 875 49.78 -17.11 -51.81
CA SER A 875 49.53 -18.51 -52.18
C SER A 875 48.32 -19.15 -51.48
N LYS A 876 47.80 -18.55 -50.40
CA LYS A 876 46.53 -18.96 -49.76
C LYS A 876 45.28 -18.46 -50.51
N GLN A 877 45.44 -17.53 -51.44
CA GLN A 877 44.37 -16.87 -52.18
C GLN A 877 43.92 -17.67 -53.42
N SER A 878 44.67 -18.70 -53.83
CA SER A 878 44.30 -19.61 -54.92
C SER A 878 44.20 -21.07 -54.47
N VAL A 879 43.08 -21.41 -53.83
CA VAL A 879 42.52 -22.78 -53.87
C VAL A 879 41.05 -22.65 -54.24
N GLU A 880 40.79 -22.49 -55.54
CA GLU A 880 39.47 -22.61 -56.14
C GLU A 880 39.16 -24.09 -56.39
N GLU A 881 38.11 -24.56 -55.69
CA GLU A 881 37.07 -25.47 -56.17
C GLU A 881 37.48 -26.82 -56.81
N GLU A 882 37.68 -27.84 -55.95
CA GLU A 882 37.45 -29.24 -56.33
C GLU A 882 36.26 -29.83 -55.54
N VAL A 883 35.19 -30.10 -56.29
CA VAL A 883 34.04 -30.94 -55.97
C VAL A 883 34.51 -32.28 -55.41
N TYR A 884 34.17 -32.69 -54.18
CA TYR A 884 33.90 -34.11 -53.82
C TYR A 884 33.26 -34.24 -52.41
N VAL A 885 31.98 -34.65 -52.40
CA VAL A 885 31.31 -35.61 -51.50
C VAL A 885 31.90 -35.74 -50.08
N ARG A 886 31.32 -35.06 -49.08
CA ARG A 886 31.52 -35.46 -47.68
C ARG A 886 30.53 -36.56 -47.29
N GLN A 887 31.06 -37.78 -47.19
CA GLN A 887 30.40 -38.90 -46.55
C GLN A 887 30.15 -38.61 -45.07
N ASN A 888 28.88 -38.80 -44.69
CA ASN A 888 28.39 -38.75 -43.32
C ASN A 888 29.02 -39.85 -42.46
N ALA A 889 29.89 -39.47 -41.52
CA ALA A 889 30.14 -40.25 -40.31
C ALA A 889 29.35 -39.58 -39.17
N LYS A 890 28.10 -40.01 -38.99
CA LYS A 890 27.22 -39.58 -37.89
C LYS A 890 27.86 -39.96 -36.55
N LYS A 891 28.27 -38.97 -35.77
CA LYS A 891 28.28 -39.13 -34.31
C LYS A 891 26.81 -39.20 -33.86
N PRO A 892 26.41 -40.17 -33.01
CA PRO A 892 25.04 -40.24 -32.55
C PRO A 892 24.68 -38.96 -31.77
N PRO A 893 23.48 -38.40 -31.96
CA PRO A 893 23.00 -37.26 -31.18
C PRO A 893 22.98 -37.64 -29.70
N LEU A 894 23.33 -36.68 -28.83
CA LEU A 894 23.08 -36.81 -27.40
C LEU A 894 21.58 -37.07 -27.20
N PRO A 895 21.19 -38.02 -26.33
CA PRO A 895 19.79 -38.34 -26.12
C PRO A 895 19.03 -37.10 -25.65
N GLN A 896 17.93 -36.81 -26.35
CA GLN A 896 17.05 -35.69 -26.04
C GLN A 896 16.51 -35.91 -24.62
N ARG A 897 16.75 -34.93 -23.74
CA ARG A 897 16.30 -35.00 -22.35
C ARG A 897 14.78 -34.97 -22.35
N GLU A 898 14.16 -36.04 -21.87
CA GLU A 898 12.71 -36.16 -21.83
C GLU A 898 12.11 -35.01 -21.01
N TYR A 899 11.18 -34.29 -21.61
CA TYR A 899 10.49 -33.12 -21.06
C TYR A 899 8.99 -33.40 -21.07
N CYS A 900 8.32 -33.04 -19.98
CA CYS A 900 6.89 -33.22 -19.83
C CYS A 900 6.16 -31.89 -20.04
N ASP A 901 5.31 -31.81 -21.06
CA ASP A 901 4.51 -30.61 -21.32
C ASP A 901 3.36 -30.42 -20.31
N HIS A 902 3.01 -31.45 -19.52
CA HIS A 902 1.94 -31.37 -18.53
C HIS A 902 2.38 -30.79 -17.17
N CYS A 903 3.65 -30.91 -16.82
CA CYS A 903 4.19 -30.40 -15.54
C CYS A 903 5.50 -29.62 -15.69
N GLU A 904 5.92 -29.37 -16.93
CA GLU A 904 7.03 -28.49 -17.31
C GLU A 904 8.39 -28.83 -16.68
N VAL A 905 8.62 -30.10 -16.33
CA VAL A 905 9.90 -30.58 -15.77
C VAL A 905 10.60 -31.57 -16.69
N PHE A 906 11.94 -31.56 -16.62
CA PHE A 906 12.80 -32.53 -17.30
C PHE A 906 12.96 -33.80 -16.44
N GLY A 907 12.90 -34.97 -17.09
CA GLY A 907 13.15 -36.27 -16.44
C GLY A 907 12.08 -37.34 -16.70
N HIS A 908 10.99 -36.99 -17.38
CA HIS A 908 10.00 -37.93 -17.91
C HIS A 908 9.26 -37.26 -19.09
N ASP A 909 8.62 -38.05 -19.94
CA ASP A 909 7.80 -37.52 -21.02
C ASP A 909 6.36 -37.23 -20.58
N THR A 910 5.63 -36.56 -21.48
CA THR A 910 4.22 -36.17 -21.31
C THR A 910 3.28 -37.36 -21.02
N ILE A 911 3.68 -38.59 -21.33
CA ILE A 911 2.87 -39.83 -21.23
C ILE A 911 3.11 -40.53 -19.89
N ALA A 912 4.33 -40.49 -19.36
CA ALA A 912 4.72 -41.08 -18.07
C ALA A 912 4.39 -40.18 -16.86
N CYS A 913 3.68 -39.07 -17.07
CA CYS A 913 3.36 -38.10 -16.03
C CYS A 913 2.29 -38.61 -15.06
N GLY A 914 2.64 -38.79 -13.78
CA GLY A 914 1.73 -39.30 -12.74
C GLY A 914 0.52 -38.40 -12.45
N THR A 915 0.54 -37.13 -12.86
CA THR A 915 -0.60 -36.21 -12.71
C THR A 915 -1.73 -36.48 -13.70
N HIS A 916 -1.48 -37.22 -14.79
CA HIS A 916 -2.49 -37.58 -15.79
C HIS A 916 -3.41 -38.73 -15.36
N GLN A 917 -3.05 -39.51 -14.34
CA GLN A 917 -3.83 -40.68 -13.93
C GLN A 917 -5.10 -40.35 -13.12
N ASN A 918 -5.32 -39.10 -12.69
CA ASN A 918 -6.48 -38.70 -11.88
C ASN A 918 -7.63 -38.02 -12.67
N LYS A 919 -7.62 -38.07 -14.00
CA LYS A 919 -8.77 -37.60 -14.82
C LYS A 919 -9.32 -38.74 -15.68
N LYS A 920 -9.92 -39.75 -15.04
CA LYS A 920 -10.85 -40.65 -15.71
C LYS A 920 -12.19 -40.69 -14.97
N LYS A 921 -13.20 -40.17 -15.70
CA LYS A 921 -14.63 -40.46 -15.66
C LYS A 921 -15.41 -40.04 -14.41
N ASN A 922 -16.19 -38.98 -14.57
CA ASN A 922 -17.56 -38.93 -14.06
C ASN A 922 -18.47 -38.53 -15.23
N ASP A 923 -18.98 -39.54 -15.94
CA ASP A 923 -20.16 -39.40 -16.80
C ASP A 923 -21.36 -39.21 -15.87
N TYR A 924 -22.04 -38.06 -15.95
CA TYR A 924 -23.36 -37.89 -15.36
C TYR A 924 -24.40 -38.03 -16.46
N THR A 925 -25.12 -39.16 -16.43
CA THR A 925 -26.47 -39.28 -16.95
C THR A 925 -27.44 -38.58 -16.00
N PHE A 926 -28.15 -37.58 -16.51
CA PHE A 926 -29.58 -37.39 -16.23
C PHE A 926 -30.28 -36.88 -17.48
#